data_AF-A0A954DE87-F1
#
_entry.id   AF-A0A954DE87-F1
#
_cell.length_a   1.000
_cell.length_b   1.000
_cell.length_c   1.000
_cell.angle_alpha   90.00
_cell.angle_beta   90.00
_cell.angle_gamma   90.00
#
_symmetry.space_group_name_H-M   'P 1'
#
loop_
_entity.id
_entity.type
_entity.pdbx_description
1 polymer ?
#
loop_
_entity_poly.entity_id
_entity_poly.type
_entity_poly.pdbx_seq_one_letter_code
_entity_poly.pdbx_strand_id
1 'polypeptide(L)'
;MQTPAGFFQSDGDLIDPRLGYSLKGRDPIGRLGDYDVYDIFRGGMGEVYVVALRANESKIAIALKTFQKRLIVHPPAMNAFRRETELWVRLSGLPHVLPAFGIVRIDDRLFVGTLFVQASADGIVSIRDRIQRGSIEPGDVLRYSIGVSLALAEAQKQYATLVHGDIKPDNLLLPDDVVHVADFGLSRVAEHFDIHDVMESTWAYQAPECFVSPANATSASDLYSFGCTLFEMLSGRLPVEAGDRDEWAELHQRAMPQLLEPTQELDPEQRRLFTELAKLAHACLSKEPKQRPSSFAAVAESLEDLAQQVQCDAFQLKLRQDRIPAIVAPFVTALSRGLRVQSLLGAGNAKAALSVLDSMHEESFDGELWAVKAAALSELHRDEEAVACYDNAFRLGVAPEKMAGLLNDYAISLKRTSRFEAAESILNWLLATVSETDRCLVQSTLALLFADTERWADAVVFLAELTRIRPNDARVWFNLGQIYKEVGEPVRAKFALERAVALDFGLSVAHYGLACLQMDYFGEFAQAIHGLTNSIAQNQDADREWCRRAQECRIRLGLTTEQREFSQRMLERMSAEHVREIDEQAERDARDSVEVRREKARVRDAPQLADRSIVPTLQPPTGESSWETFRGPAFRVRVHMRDECYAIDYFGDFQAESFIEDFRSNWLLTERDPRRRGGRAFMPKARPFCVSVCEMCQTPMVTNRDVGEFFACPTCAAPQRTSIDDNDGFLACIEGIESSLNLIRVTSRGQLQFIVMQPLKSGVADDLRRVCSREGFEELPLDHAAARYLIHTGLQVGALAGPERPSVWSKIAESEEEHYAGTTSPELANLIRALRAEVSPMRTQTLLVDTSDESFLAMILQGRGAEMLDRIDTELVTNPDHAEALSRKALVLLHLNRLDEAAACVQVWTSNEPTNVNALFLEANIAFQRQDMRHALAVCDRALKIDPTNSSLTCIMAWALQRLGRTEEARSWWSRAQSLGGMLG
;
A
#
# COMPACT_ATOMS: atom_id res chain seq x y z
N MET A 1 42.26 -21.18 27.21
CA MET A 1 41.05 -20.35 27.37
C MET A 1 40.98 -19.39 26.20
N GLN A 2 40.31 -19.79 25.13
CA GLN A 2 39.86 -18.94 24.02
C GLN A 2 38.89 -19.80 23.21
N THR A 3 37.61 -19.60 23.44
CA THR A 3 36.48 -20.22 22.73
C THR A 3 36.16 -19.36 21.50
N PRO A 4 36.10 -19.90 20.28
CA PRO A 4 35.51 -19.18 19.15
C PRO A 4 33.99 -19.32 19.24
N ALA A 5 33.33 -18.20 19.54
CA ALA A 5 31.88 -18.04 19.44
C ALA A 5 31.52 -17.58 18.02
N GLY A 6 30.57 -18.26 17.40
CA GLY A 6 29.86 -17.82 16.20
C GLY A 6 28.60 -18.66 16.16
N PHE A 7 27.43 -18.12 16.47
CA PHE A 7 26.62 -17.34 15.53
C PHE A 7 25.93 -16.09 16.12
N PHE A 8 26.16 -15.76 17.40
CA PHE A 8 25.63 -14.56 18.05
C PHE A 8 26.73 -13.84 18.83
N GLN A 9 27.01 -12.57 18.51
CA GLN A 9 27.81 -11.72 19.38
C GLN A 9 26.88 -11.15 20.47
N SER A 10 27.18 -11.42 21.74
CA SER A 10 26.46 -10.84 22.89
C SER A 10 27.11 -9.53 23.32
N ASP A 11 26.30 -8.52 23.63
CA ASP A 11 26.74 -7.25 24.24
C ASP A 11 26.61 -7.26 25.78
N GLY A 12 26.28 -8.41 26.40
CA GLY A 12 26.06 -8.54 27.84
C GLY A 12 26.33 -9.94 28.43
N ASP A 13 26.40 -10.02 29.76
CA ASP A 13 26.53 -11.27 30.51
C ASP A 13 25.28 -12.14 30.32
N LEU A 14 25.47 -13.33 29.73
CA LEU A 14 24.45 -14.36 29.54
C LEU A 14 23.56 -14.53 30.78
N ILE A 15 22.28 -14.77 30.55
CA ILE A 15 21.31 -14.99 31.63
C ILE A 15 21.75 -16.17 32.49
N ASP A 16 21.91 -15.93 33.81
CA ASP A 16 22.41 -16.91 34.77
C ASP A 16 21.56 -18.19 34.65
N PRO A 17 22.16 -19.33 34.28
CA PRO A 17 21.46 -20.61 34.16
C PRO A 17 20.66 -20.98 35.42
N ARG A 18 21.02 -20.43 36.59
CA ARG A 18 20.39 -20.69 37.89
C ARG A 18 19.08 -19.94 38.13
N LEU A 19 18.80 -18.86 37.37
CA LEU A 19 17.58 -18.03 37.53
C LEU A 19 16.37 -18.58 36.76
N GLY A 20 16.57 -19.60 35.92
CA GLY A 20 15.52 -20.14 35.05
C GLY A 20 14.97 -19.09 34.06
N TYR A 21 13.71 -19.24 33.69
CA TYR A 21 12.98 -18.31 32.81
C TYR A 21 12.56 -16.99 33.49
N SER A 22 12.83 -16.83 34.79
CA SER A 22 12.44 -15.65 35.55
C SER A 22 13.53 -14.58 35.52
N LEU A 23 13.18 -13.38 35.05
CA LEU A 23 14.05 -12.20 35.03
C LEU A 23 13.82 -11.28 36.25
N LYS A 24 13.07 -11.75 37.26
CA LYS A 24 12.88 -11.03 38.53
C LYS A 24 14.23 -10.71 39.17
N GLY A 25 14.44 -9.43 39.52
CA GLY A 25 15.65 -8.95 40.17
C GLY A 25 16.82 -8.62 39.22
N ARG A 26 16.62 -8.75 37.90
CA ARG A 26 17.54 -8.18 36.90
C ARG A 26 17.03 -6.82 36.42
N ASP A 27 17.96 -5.91 36.18
CA ASP A 27 17.66 -4.62 35.55
C ASP A 27 17.64 -4.78 34.02
N PRO A 28 16.61 -4.25 33.34
CA PRO A 28 16.56 -4.26 31.89
C PRO A 28 17.59 -3.30 31.29
N ILE A 29 18.19 -3.70 30.17
CA ILE A 29 19.15 -2.89 29.40
C ILE A 29 18.45 -1.86 28.50
N GLY A 30 17.14 -1.99 28.30
CA GLY A 30 16.38 -1.09 27.44
C GLY A 30 14.88 -1.43 27.38
N ARG A 31 14.19 -0.83 26.43
CA ARG A 31 12.76 -1.04 26.18
C ARG A 31 12.50 -1.23 24.70
N LEU A 32 11.49 -2.04 24.39
CA LEU A 32 10.98 -2.28 23.05
C LEU A 32 9.46 -2.43 23.14
N GLY A 33 8.71 -1.37 22.81
CA GLY A 33 7.26 -1.33 23.03
C GLY A 33 6.88 -1.58 24.50
N ASP A 34 5.98 -2.52 24.73
CA ASP A 34 5.51 -2.94 26.07
C ASP A 34 6.47 -3.92 26.79
N TYR A 35 7.65 -4.15 26.22
CA TYR A 35 8.60 -5.14 26.70
C TYR A 35 9.84 -4.47 27.31
N ASP A 36 10.23 -4.94 28.49
CA ASP A 36 11.53 -4.66 29.09
C ASP A 36 12.58 -5.57 28.42
N VAL A 37 13.64 -4.99 27.86
CA VAL A 37 14.68 -5.72 27.13
C VAL A 37 15.83 -6.06 28.08
N TYR A 38 16.27 -7.31 28.08
CA TYR A 38 17.32 -7.81 28.96
C TYR A 38 18.58 -8.25 28.21
N ASP A 39 18.45 -8.71 26.98
CA ASP A 39 19.58 -9.08 26.13
C ASP A 39 19.21 -8.97 24.65
N ILE A 40 20.20 -8.85 23.77
CA ILE A 40 20.03 -8.76 22.32
C ILE A 40 21.11 -9.62 21.65
N PHE A 41 20.66 -10.64 20.92
CA PHE A 41 21.51 -11.49 20.10
C PHE A 41 21.38 -11.08 18.64
N ARG A 42 22.50 -10.78 17.98
CA ARG A 42 22.54 -10.45 16.54
C ARG A 42 23.18 -11.58 15.74
N GLY A 43 22.47 -12.09 14.74
CA GLY A 43 22.95 -13.11 13.80
C GLY A 43 22.78 -12.64 12.35
N GLY A 44 23.25 -13.44 11.37
CA GLY A 44 23.30 -13.05 9.96
C GLY A 44 21.98 -12.47 9.41
N MET A 45 20.87 -13.17 9.64
CA MET A 45 19.56 -12.79 9.11
C MET A 45 18.72 -11.92 10.07
N GLY A 46 19.04 -11.78 11.35
CA GLY A 46 18.12 -11.12 12.29
C GLY A 46 18.67 -10.78 13.66
N GLU A 47 17.81 -10.11 14.45
CA GLU A 47 18.00 -9.75 15.84
C GLU A 47 17.01 -10.53 16.70
N VAL A 48 17.48 -11.12 17.79
CA VAL A 48 16.65 -11.79 18.81
C VAL A 48 16.79 -11.01 20.11
N TYR A 49 15.69 -10.45 20.58
CA TYR A 49 15.62 -9.73 21.83
C TYR A 49 15.11 -10.67 22.92
N VAL A 50 15.84 -10.78 24.03
CA VAL A 50 15.30 -11.40 25.24
C VAL A 50 14.57 -10.33 26.02
N VAL A 51 13.28 -10.55 26.23
CA VAL A 51 12.42 -9.55 26.84
C VAL A 51 11.48 -10.15 27.87
N ALA A 52 10.90 -9.32 28.72
CA ALA A 52 9.71 -9.67 29.51
C ALA A 52 8.64 -8.59 29.36
N LEU A 53 7.36 -8.97 29.38
CA LEU A 53 6.28 -7.97 29.38
C LEU A 53 6.37 -7.09 30.63
N ARG A 54 6.24 -5.78 30.42
CA ARG A 54 6.32 -4.80 31.51
C ARG A 54 5.18 -4.99 32.52
N ALA A 55 3.96 -5.21 32.03
CA ALA A 55 2.76 -5.43 32.83
C ALA A 55 2.78 -6.75 33.61
N ASN A 56 3.66 -7.70 33.25
CA ASN A 56 3.75 -8.99 33.92
C ASN A 56 4.71 -8.92 35.10
N GLU A 57 4.17 -9.02 36.32
CA GLU A 57 4.98 -9.11 37.55
C GLU A 57 5.88 -10.35 37.60
N SER A 58 5.53 -11.43 36.89
CA SER A 58 6.33 -12.66 36.86
C SER A 58 7.66 -12.50 36.12
N LYS A 59 7.80 -11.45 35.29
CA LYS A 59 9.01 -11.13 34.50
C LYS A 59 9.60 -12.36 33.78
N ILE A 60 8.75 -13.12 33.12
CA ILE A 60 9.17 -14.32 32.38
C ILE A 60 9.82 -13.91 31.05
N ALA A 61 10.98 -14.51 30.76
CA ALA A 61 11.73 -14.30 29.53
C ALA A 61 11.02 -14.89 28.32
N ILE A 62 10.90 -14.09 27.26
CA ILE A 62 10.47 -14.49 25.93
C ILE A 62 11.48 -13.96 24.90
N ALA A 63 11.50 -14.58 23.72
CA ALA A 63 12.33 -14.12 22.60
C ALA A 63 11.45 -13.39 21.57
N LEU A 64 11.83 -12.16 21.21
CA LEU A 64 11.26 -11.43 20.07
C LEU A 64 12.28 -11.42 18.93
N LYS A 65 11.94 -12.05 17.80
CA LYS A 65 12.82 -12.16 16.64
C LYS A 65 12.36 -11.27 15.49
N THR A 66 13.28 -10.52 14.89
CA THR A 66 13.04 -9.62 13.74
C THR A 66 14.23 -9.68 12.78
N PHE A 67 14.05 -9.21 11.54
CA PHE A 67 15.20 -8.88 10.68
C PHE A 67 16.01 -7.70 11.23
N GLN A 68 17.31 -7.66 10.92
CA GLN A 68 18.15 -6.51 11.25
C GLN A 68 17.62 -5.24 10.59
N LYS A 69 17.75 -4.08 11.24
CA LYS A 69 17.23 -2.79 10.74
C LYS A 69 17.64 -2.45 9.29
N ARG A 70 18.86 -2.84 8.88
CA ARG A 70 19.35 -2.64 7.50
C ARG A 70 18.56 -3.39 6.42
N LEU A 71 17.76 -4.38 6.82
CA LEU A 71 16.95 -5.23 5.96
C LEU A 71 15.49 -4.77 5.91
N ILE A 72 15.09 -3.72 6.61
CA ILE A 72 13.66 -3.40 6.84
C ILE A 72 13.03 -2.54 5.72
N VAL A 73 13.74 -2.32 4.61
CA VAL A 73 13.34 -1.32 3.59
C VAL A 73 12.53 -1.91 2.42
N HIS A 74 12.08 -3.18 2.48
CA HIS A 74 11.41 -3.85 1.35
C HIS A 74 10.02 -4.43 1.72
N PRO A 75 8.89 -3.83 1.28
CA PRO A 75 7.53 -4.31 1.59
C PRO A 75 7.23 -5.77 1.19
N PRO A 76 7.74 -6.30 0.05
CA PRO A 76 7.64 -7.73 -0.27
C PRO A 76 8.24 -8.68 0.76
N ALA A 77 9.38 -8.29 1.36
CA ALA A 77 10.03 -9.09 2.39
C ALA A 77 9.23 -9.08 3.70
N MET A 78 8.57 -7.96 4.02
CA MET A 78 7.67 -7.87 5.16
C MET A 78 6.42 -8.76 4.99
N ASN A 79 5.86 -8.81 3.78
CA ASN A 79 4.75 -9.71 3.45
C ASN A 79 5.15 -11.18 3.48
N ALA A 80 6.35 -11.52 2.98
CA ALA A 80 6.91 -12.86 3.11
C ALA A 80 7.12 -13.22 4.59
N PHE A 81 7.75 -12.34 5.39
CA PHE A 81 7.94 -12.56 6.83
C PHE A 81 6.63 -12.85 7.55
N ARG A 82 5.59 -12.07 7.25
CA ARG A 82 4.26 -12.25 7.82
C ARG A 82 3.69 -13.62 7.47
N ARG A 83 3.67 -13.98 6.18
CA ARG A 83 3.15 -15.28 5.71
C ARG A 83 3.87 -16.47 6.35
N GLU A 84 5.20 -16.41 6.38
CA GLU A 84 6.03 -17.51 6.89
C GLU A 84 5.94 -17.62 8.41
N THR A 85 5.93 -16.50 9.13
CA THR A 85 5.73 -16.51 10.58
C THR A 85 4.33 -16.96 10.97
N GLU A 86 3.30 -16.59 10.21
CA GLU A 86 1.93 -17.06 10.44
C GLU A 86 1.84 -18.59 10.37
N LEU A 87 2.60 -19.21 9.46
CA LEU A 87 2.69 -20.68 9.41
C LEU A 87 3.28 -21.24 10.70
N TRP A 88 4.39 -20.67 11.20
CA TRP A 88 5.00 -21.10 12.46
C TRP A 88 4.03 -20.97 13.65
N VAL A 89 3.30 -19.85 13.74
CA VAL A 89 2.27 -19.63 14.77
C VAL A 89 1.14 -20.67 14.67
N ARG A 90 0.75 -21.09 13.46
CA ARG A 90 -0.28 -22.13 13.26
C ARG A 90 0.20 -23.51 13.70
N LEU A 91 1.45 -23.84 13.42
CA LEU A 91 2.08 -25.12 13.80
C LEU A 91 2.41 -25.20 15.29
N SER A 92 2.31 -24.09 16.02
CA SER A 92 2.56 -24.06 17.46
C SER A 92 1.57 -24.95 18.21
N GLY A 93 2.12 -25.83 19.04
CA GLY A 93 1.38 -26.91 19.72
C GLY A 93 1.59 -28.29 19.10
N LEU A 94 2.26 -28.39 17.96
CA LEU A 94 2.79 -29.66 17.47
C LEU A 94 3.99 -30.12 18.31
N PRO A 95 4.15 -31.45 18.53
CA PRO A 95 5.29 -31.97 19.25
C PRO A 95 6.59 -31.64 18.49
N HIS A 96 7.65 -31.32 19.24
CA HIS A 96 8.96 -30.99 18.68
C HIS A 96 8.98 -29.77 17.73
N VAL A 97 7.94 -28.93 17.72
CA VAL A 97 7.95 -27.60 17.08
C VAL A 97 8.16 -26.56 18.17
N LEU A 98 9.15 -25.68 18.00
CA LEU A 98 9.38 -24.62 18.97
C LEU A 98 8.14 -23.69 18.97
N PRO A 99 7.51 -23.43 20.12
CA PRO A 99 6.28 -22.64 20.16
C PRO A 99 6.50 -21.18 19.75
N ALA A 100 5.80 -20.73 18.71
CA ALA A 100 5.64 -19.33 18.34
C ALA A 100 4.31 -18.79 18.85
N PHE A 101 4.38 -17.66 19.55
CA PHE A 101 3.26 -17.06 20.27
C PHE A 101 2.41 -16.18 19.37
N GLY A 102 3.03 -15.49 18.41
CA GLY A 102 2.34 -14.59 17.49
C GLY A 102 3.29 -13.58 16.89
N ILE A 103 2.75 -12.75 16.00
CA ILE A 103 3.46 -11.65 15.39
C ILE A 103 3.07 -10.37 16.12
N VAL A 104 4.06 -9.60 16.57
CA VAL A 104 3.85 -8.27 17.15
C VAL A 104 4.47 -7.21 16.26
N ARG A 105 3.76 -6.09 16.07
CA ARG A 105 4.29 -4.92 15.40
C ARG A 105 4.75 -3.92 16.46
N ILE A 106 6.02 -3.56 16.44
CA ILE A 106 6.62 -2.58 17.36
C ILE A 106 7.43 -1.61 16.52
N ASP A 107 7.12 -0.31 16.60
CA ASP A 107 7.81 0.76 15.85
C ASP A 107 7.95 0.44 14.35
N ASP A 108 6.84 0.05 13.71
CA ASP A 108 6.76 -0.34 12.29
C ASP A 108 7.61 -1.55 11.85
N ARG A 109 8.14 -2.31 12.82
CA ARG A 109 8.83 -3.58 12.57
C ARG A 109 7.96 -4.75 13.03
N LEU A 110 7.94 -5.82 12.26
CA LEU A 110 7.30 -7.07 12.67
C LEU A 110 8.30 -7.93 13.45
N PHE A 111 7.85 -8.49 14.57
CA PHE A 111 8.59 -9.43 15.39
C PHE A 111 7.79 -10.72 15.56
N VAL A 112 8.47 -11.85 15.54
CA VAL A 112 7.92 -13.14 16.00
C VAL A 112 8.19 -13.27 17.49
N GLY A 113 7.14 -13.41 18.30
CA GLY A 113 7.29 -13.84 19.69
C GLY A 113 7.42 -15.35 19.77
N THR A 114 8.45 -15.85 20.44
CA THR A 114 8.71 -17.29 20.60
C THR A 114 9.28 -17.60 21.98
N LEU A 115 9.35 -18.89 22.33
CA LEU A 115 9.96 -19.36 23.56
C LEU A 115 11.44 -18.95 23.58
N PHE A 116 11.87 -18.27 24.64
CA PHE A 116 13.30 -18.06 24.88
C PHE A 116 13.93 -19.38 25.35
N VAL A 117 14.80 -19.99 24.55
CA VAL A 117 15.48 -21.22 24.95
C VAL A 117 16.72 -20.85 25.79
N GLN A 118 16.68 -21.22 27.06
CA GLN A 118 17.80 -21.01 27.96
C GLN A 118 18.93 -21.99 27.67
N ALA A 119 20.17 -21.51 27.80
CA ALA A 119 21.32 -22.37 27.67
C ALA A 119 21.40 -23.39 28.82
N SER A 120 21.87 -24.58 28.46
CA SER A 120 22.60 -25.52 29.30
C SER A 120 23.21 -24.97 30.59
N ALA A 121 23.29 -25.73 31.70
CA ALA A 121 24.42 -25.53 32.63
C ALA A 121 25.77 -25.62 31.88
N ASP A 122 25.75 -26.41 30.82
CA ASP A 122 26.77 -26.59 29.80
C ASP A 122 26.65 -25.58 28.63
N GLY A 123 25.94 -24.46 28.74
CA GLY A 123 25.90 -23.46 27.67
C GLY A 123 25.33 -23.93 26.32
N ILE A 124 24.71 -25.11 26.24
CA ILE A 124 24.12 -25.68 25.02
C ILE A 124 22.70 -25.11 24.83
N VAL A 125 22.43 -24.48 23.68
CA VAL A 125 21.09 -23.98 23.31
C VAL A 125 20.53 -24.74 22.10
N SER A 126 21.41 -25.20 21.22
CA SER A 126 21.07 -25.80 19.93
C SER A 126 21.93 -27.04 19.63
N ILE A 127 21.57 -27.79 18.58
CA ILE A 127 22.41 -28.89 18.08
C ILE A 127 23.76 -28.37 17.59
N ARG A 128 23.83 -27.15 17.03
CA ARG A 128 25.10 -26.49 16.67
C ARG A 128 26.08 -26.47 17.85
N ASP A 129 25.62 -26.03 19.02
CA ASP A 129 26.45 -25.95 20.23
C ASP A 129 26.89 -27.35 20.70
N ARG A 130 26.02 -28.35 20.52
CA ARG A 130 26.32 -29.75 20.86
C ARG A 130 27.44 -30.30 19.97
N ILE A 131 27.38 -30.06 18.67
CA ILE A 131 28.41 -30.47 17.69
C ILE A 131 29.75 -29.78 18.00
N GLN A 132 29.72 -28.46 18.26
CA GLN A 132 30.94 -27.69 18.56
C GLN A 132 31.64 -28.14 19.86
N ARG A 133 30.89 -28.72 20.80
CA ARG A 133 31.45 -29.29 22.04
C ARG A 133 32.11 -30.65 21.87
N GLY A 134 31.81 -31.39 20.79
CA GLY A 134 32.40 -32.69 20.51
C GLY A 134 31.42 -33.69 19.89
N SER A 135 31.81 -34.96 19.86
CA SER A 135 30.99 -36.03 19.31
C SER A 135 29.69 -36.21 20.08
N ILE A 136 28.59 -36.34 19.36
CA ILE A 136 27.27 -36.67 19.91
C ILE A 136 27.13 -38.19 19.94
N GLU A 137 26.70 -38.73 21.07
CA GLU A 137 26.47 -40.18 21.22
C GLU A 137 25.39 -40.66 20.22
N PRO A 138 25.56 -41.83 19.57
CA PRO A 138 24.59 -42.32 18.57
C PRO A 138 23.14 -42.42 19.09
N GLY A 139 22.96 -42.70 20.38
CA GLY A 139 21.63 -42.70 21.02
C GLY A 139 20.98 -41.31 21.08
N ASP A 140 21.77 -40.27 21.33
CA ASP A 140 21.29 -38.88 21.30
C ASP A 140 20.99 -38.43 19.88
N VAL A 141 21.85 -38.80 18.91
CA VAL A 141 21.59 -38.56 17.49
C VAL A 141 20.27 -39.19 17.07
N LEU A 142 20.02 -40.45 17.44
CA LEU A 142 18.75 -41.13 17.19
C LEU A 142 17.57 -40.36 17.78
N ARG A 143 17.65 -39.96 19.06
CA ARG A 143 16.59 -39.19 19.74
C ARG A 143 16.28 -37.88 19.02
N TYR A 144 17.30 -37.11 18.64
CA TYR A 144 17.11 -35.85 17.93
C TYR A 144 16.52 -36.08 16.54
N SER A 145 17.01 -37.07 15.81
CA SER A 145 16.49 -37.44 14.50
C SER A 145 15.02 -37.85 14.53
N ILE A 146 14.59 -38.59 15.55
CA ILE A 146 13.17 -38.92 15.76
C ILE A 146 12.36 -37.64 15.97
N GLY A 147 12.79 -36.76 16.88
CA GLY A 147 12.07 -35.52 17.19
C GLY A 147 11.89 -34.60 15.98
N VAL A 148 12.96 -34.39 15.19
CA VAL A 148 12.90 -33.61 13.94
C VAL A 148 11.96 -34.24 12.92
N SER A 149 12.04 -35.57 12.75
CA SER A 149 11.21 -36.28 11.78
C SER A 149 9.73 -36.24 12.16
N LEU A 150 9.40 -36.36 13.45
CA LEU A 150 8.04 -36.24 13.96
C LEU A 150 7.49 -34.83 13.77
N ALA A 151 8.27 -33.78 14.10
CA ALA A 151 7.85 -32.39 13.93
C ALA A 151 7.41 -32.11 12.48
N LEU A 152 8.25 -32.51 11.52
CA LEU A 152 8.01 -32.27 10.10
C LEU A 152 6.89 -33.17 9.54
N ALA A 153 6.83 -34.45 9.95
CA ALA A 153 5.76 -35.34 9.54
C ALA A 153 4.38 -34.83 10.00
N GLU A 154 4.27 -34.36 11.25
CA GLU A 154 3.00 -33.87 11.78
C GLU A 154 2.60 -32.52 11.17
N ALA A 155 3.58 -31.64 10.94
CA ALA A 155 3.35 -30.38 10.23
C ALA A 155 2.86 -30.62 8.79
N GLN A 156 3.45 -31.58 8.08
CA GLN A 156 3.06 -31.94 6.71
C GLN A 156 1.70 -32.65 6.62
N LYS A 157 1.28 -33.39 7.66
CA LYS A 157 -0.09 -33.91 7.74
C LYS A 157 -1.13 -32.79 7.78
N GLN A 158 -0.84 -31.70 8.51
CA GLN A 158 -1.73 -30.54 8.56
C GLN A 158 -1.65 -29.67 7.30
N TYR A 159 -0.46 -29.55 6.71
CA TYR A 159 -0.18 -28.72 5.54
C TYR A 159 0.64 -29.51 4.51
N ALA A 160 -0.03 -30.19 3.58
CA ALA A 160 0.61 -31.13 2.65
C ALA A 160 1.70 -30.51 1.75
N THR A 161 1.64 -29.20 1.47
CA THR A 161 2.63 -28.47 0.66
C THR A 161 3.70 -27.76 1.50
N LEU A 162 3.78 -28.04 2.80
CA LEU A 162 4.74 -27.42 3.70
C LEU A 162 6.17 -27.85 3.37
N VAL A 163 7.04 -26.85 3.24
CA VAL A 163 8.49 -26.99 3.13
C VAL A 163 9.10 -26.06 4.16
N HIS A 164 9.98 -26.57 5.01
CA HIS A 164 10.68 -25.78 6.02
C HIS A 164 11.74 -24.89 5.38
N GLY A 165 12.57 -25.46 4.49
CA GLY A 165 13.54 -24.74 3.67
C GLY A 165 14.80 -24.22 4.38
N ASP A 166 15.04 -24.60 5.65
CA ASP A 166 16.24 -24.17 6.42
C ASP A 166 16.56 -25.15 7.56
N ILE A 167 16.52 -26.45 7.30
CA ILE A 167 16.85 -27.47 8.30
C ILE A 167 18.38 -27.51 8.46
N LYS A 168 18.86 -27.04 9.61
CA LYS A 168 20.28 -27.04 10.00
C LYS A 168 20.43 -27.04 11.52
N PRO A 169 21.58 -27.44 12.08
CA PRO A 169 21.78 -27.49 13.53
C PRO A 169 21.47 -26.21 14.32
N ASP A 170 21.58 -25.02 13.70
CA ASP A 170 21.28 -23.74 14.35
C ASP A 170 19.78 -23.55 14.61
N ASN A 171 18.92 -24.14 13.78
CA ASN A 171 17.46 -24.03 13.89
C ASN A 171 16.84 -25.20 14.68
N LEU A 172 17.68 -26.08 15.23
CA LEU A 172 17.28 -27.22 16.06
C LEU A 172 17.66 -26.93 17.51
N LEU A 173 16.72 -26.37 18.27
CA LEU A 173 16.96 -25.92 19.64
C LEU A 173 16.71 -27.06 20.64
N LEU A 174 17.38 -27.00 21.80
CA LEU A 174 17.40 -28.06 22.81
C LEU A 174 16.92 -27.56 24.19
N PRO A 175 15.67 -27.08 24.36
CA PRO A 175 15.12 -26.84 25.68
C PRO A 175 15.10 -28.16 26.47
N ASP A 176 15.75 -28.18 27.63
CA ASP A 176 15.88 -29.36 28.50
C ASP A 176 16.37 -30.64 27.77
N ASP A 177 17.31 -30.50 26.81
CA ASP A 177 17.87 -31.59 25.99
C ASP A 177 16.83 -32.30 25.09
N VAL A 178 15.72 -31.63 24.77
CA VAL A 178 14.70 -32.11 23.84
C VAL A 178 14.71 -31.25 22.59
N VAL A 179 14.91 -31.88 21.42
CA VAL A 179 14.95 -31.15 20.14
C VAL A 179 13.60 -30.53 19.81
N HIS A 180 13.64 -29.27 19.41
CA HIS A 180 12.53 -28.51 18.85
C HIS A 180 13.00 -27.80 17.57
N VAL A 181 12.23 -27.97 16.50
CA VAL A 181 12.44 -27.31 15.22
C VAL A 181 11.90 -25.88 15.31
N ALA A 182 12.74 -24.89 15.04
CA ALA A 182 12.41 -23.47 15.04
C ALA A 182 12.39 -22.89 13.61
N ASP A 183 11.89 -21.66 13.46
CA ASP A 183 12.04 -20.87 12.22
C ASP A 183 11.37 -21.45 10.97
N PHE A 184 10.20 -22.07 11.13
CA PHE A 184 9.40 -22.58 10.02
C PHE A 184 9.19 -21.49 8.94
N GLY A 185 9.70 -21.74 7.73
CA GLY A 185 9.45 -20.92 6.55
C GLY A 185 10.26 -19.62 6.44
N LEU A 186 11.10 -19.25 7.42
CA LEU A 186 11.77 -17.95 7.42
C LEU A 186 12.84 -17.75 6.33
N SER A 187 13.34 -18.82 5.69
CA SER A 187 14.37 -18.72 4.65
C SER A 187 13.88 -18.17 3.31
N ARG A 188 12.60 -18.34 2.97
CA ARG A 188 12.00 -17.79 1.72
C ARG A 188 11.90 -16.27 1.74
N VAL A 189 12.00 -15.67 2.91
CA VAL A 189 12.02 -14.22 3.10
C VAL A 189 13.37 -13.62 2.69
N ALA A 190 14.46 -14.38 2.84
CA ALA A 190 15.81 -13.94 2.48
C ALA A 190 15.97 -13.72 0.96
N GLU A 191 15.15 -14.37 0.14
CA GLU A 191 15.14 -14.23 -1.33
C GLU A 191 14.73 -12.83 -1.82
N HIS A 192 14.03 -12.06 -0.99
CA HIS A 192 13.60 -10.69 -1.31
C HIS A 192 14.67 -9.64 -0.99
N PHE A 193 15.80 -10.09 -0.43
CA PHE A 193 16.93 -9.25 -0.10
C PHE A 193 18.08 -9.62 -1.04
N ASP A 194 18.53 -8.68 -1.90
CA ASP A 194 19.75 -8.79 -2.71
C ASP A 194 21.01 -8.82 -1.82
N ILE A 195 21.12 -9.83 -0.96
CA ILE A 195 22.13 -9.89 0.10
C ILE A 195 22.83 -11.23 0.00
N HIS A 196 23.72 -11.29 -0.98
CA HIS A 196 24.63 -12.41 -1.20
C HIS A 196 25.61 -12.63 -0.03
N ASP A 197 25.92 -11.60 0.78
CA ASP A 197 26.93 -11.64 1.84
C ASP A 197 26.50 -12.32 3.16
N VAL A 198 25.24 -12.75 3.30
CA VAL A 198 24.70 -13.26 4.59
C VAL A 198 24.36 -14.77 4.54
N MET A 199 24.48 -15.41 3.39
CA MET A 199 23.93 -16.76 3.13
C MET A 199 24.94 -17.92 3.10
N GLU A 200 26.25 -17.69 3.30
CA GLU A 200 27.27 -18.75 3.22
C GLU A 200 26.94 -19.98 4.09
N SER A 201 26.45 -19.77 5.31
CA SER A 201 26.10 -20.86 6.25
C SER A 201 24.85 -21.66 5.88
N THR A 202 23.95 -21.11 5.08
CA THR A 202 22.73 -21.80 4.63
C THR A 202 23.01 -22.69 3.42
N TRP A 203 23.97 -22.33 2.55
CA TRP A 203 24.33 -23.13 1.38
C TRP A 203 24.87 -24.51 1.74
N ALA A 204 25.54 -24.64 2.89
CA ALA A 204 26.10 -25.91 3.38
C ALA A 204 25.06 -27.05 3.58
N TYR A 205 23.79 -26.70 3.70
CA TYR A 205 22.69 -27.66 3.91
C TYR A 205 21.71 -27.68 2.73
N GLN A 206 21.92 -26.85 1.71
CA GLN A 206 20.96 -26.66 0.63
C GLN A 206 20.94 -27.85 -0.34
N ALA A 207 19.73 -28.27 -0.71
CA ALA A 207 19.56 -29.34 -1.68
C ALA A 207 20.01 -28.91 -3.09
N PRO A 208 20.57 -29.80 -3.91
CA PRO A 208 21.12 -29.45 -5.23
C PRO A 208 20.10 -28.76 -6.14
N GLU A 209 18.86 -29.24 -6.15
CA GLU A 209 17.78 -28.68 -6.97
C GLU A 209 17.39 -27.24 -6.58
N CYS A 210 17.68 -26.82 -5.34
CA CYS A 210 17.37 -25.49 -4.84
C CYS A 210 18.44 -24.44 -5.21
N PHE A 211 19.65 -24.86 -5.62
CA PHE A 211 20.67 -23.92 -6.13
C PHE A 211 20.29 -23.35 -7.50
N VAL A 212 19.49 -24.10 -8.28
CA VAL A 212 18.94 -23.65 -9.57
C VAL A 212 17.88 -22.58 -9.36
N SER A 213 16.94 -22.85 -8.46
CA SER A 213 15.91 -21.90 -8.03
C SER A 213 15.41 -22.29 -6.63
N PRO A 214 15.35 -21.36 -5.68
CA PRO A 214 14.74 -21.62 -4.37
C PRO A 214 13.28 -22.09 -4.46
N ALA A 215 12.55 -21.68 -5.52
CA ALA A 215 11.17 -22.12 -5.77
C ALA A 215 11.03 -23.63 -6.03
N ASN A 216 12.14 -24.34 -6.30
CA ASN A 216 12.16 -25.79 -6.46
C ASN A 216 12.19 -26.54 -5.12
N ALA A 217 12.20 -25.84 -3.98
CA ALA A 217 12.20 -26.46 -2.67
C ALA A 217 10.94 -27.31 -2.47
N THR A 218 11.15 -28.55 -2.02
CA THR A 218 10.10 -29.53 -1.73
C THR A 218 10.39 -30.26 -0.42
N SER A 219 9.46 -31.09 0.05
CA SER A 219 9.74 -32.00 1.17
C SER A 219 10.97 -32.89 0.94
N ALA A 220 11.31 -33.22 -0.31
CA ALA A 220 12.51 -33.98 -0.61
C ALA A 220 13.78 -33.14 -0.41
N SER A 221 13.71 -31.83 -0.62
CA SER A 221 14.79 -30.88 -0.36
C SER A 221 15.06 -30.76 1.15
N ASP A 222 14.00 -30.68 1.96
CA ASP A 222 14.12 -30.73 3.43
C ASP A 222 14.75 -32.04 3.92
N LEU A 223 14.41 -33.18 3.31
CA LEU A 223 15.05 -34.47 3.62
C LEU A 223 16.56 -34.46 3.31
N TYR A 224 17.00 -33.74 2.29
CA TYR A 224 18.42 -33.58 1.98
C TYR A 224 19.12 -32.74 3.06
N SER A 225 18.55 -31.60 3.45
CA SER A 225 19.07 -30.75 4.52
C SER A 225 19.12 -31.47 5.88
N PHE A 226 18.11 -32.29 6.17
CA PHE A 226 18.12 -33.23 7.30
C PHE A 226 19.26 -34.26 7.18
N GLY A 227 19.53 -34.79 5.98
CA GLY A 227 20.67 -35.67 5.72
C GLY A 227 22.03 -35.02 6.00
N CYS A 228 22.21 -33.75 5.59
CA CYS A 228 23.41 -32.98 5.93
C CYS A 228 23.56 -32.83 7.45
N THR A 229 22.48 -32.43 8.12
CA THR A 229 22.43 -32.27 9.58
C THR A 229 22.76 -33.58 10.30
N LEU A 230 22.20 -34.70 9.85
CA LEU A 230 22.44 -36.02 10.44
C LEU A 230 23.89 -36.47 10.24
N PHE A 231 24.45 -36.26 9.06
CA PHE A 231 25.85 -36.54 8.77
C PHE A 231 26.79 -35.73 9.68
N GLU A 232 26.49 -34.45 9.87
CA GLU A 232 27.28 -33.57 10.73
C GLU A 232 27.16 -33.96 12.22
N MET A 233 25.96 -34.31 12.70
CA MET A 233 25.79 -34.81 14.08
C MET A 233 26.63 -36.06 14.36
N LEU A 234 26.73 -36.97 13.38
CA LEU A 234 27.49 -38.23 13.53
C LEU A 234 29.00 -38.03 13.44
N SER A 235 29.47 -37.07 12.65
CA SER A 235 30.89 -36.95 12.29
C SER A 235 31.57 -35.69 12.80
N GLY A 236 30.82 -34.70 13.26
CA GLY A 236 31.31 -33.37 13.63
C GLY A 236 31.75 -32.50 12.45
N ARG A 237 31.54 -32.94 11.21
CA ARG A 237 31.97 -32.26 9.98
C ARG A 237 30.87 -32.25 8.92
N LEU A 238 30.88 -31.26 8.04
CA LEU A 238 29.93 -31.18 6.94
C LEU A 238 30.17 -32.28 5.88
N PRO A 239 29.13 -32.69 5.12
CA PRO A 239 29.29 -33.62 4.01
C PRO A 239 30.24 -33.13 2.91
N VAL A 240 30.21 -31.82 2.69
CA VAL A 240 31.01 -31.05 1.73
C VAL A 240 31.33 -29.70 2.36
N GLU A 241 32.47 -29.11 1.99
CA GLU A 241 32.89 -27.76 2.40
C GLU A 241 33.35 -27.01 1.15
N ALA A 242 32.94 -25.74 1.01
CA ALA A 242 33.26 -24.91 -0.14
C ALA A 242 33.51 -23.46 0.28
N GLY A 243 34.27 -22.72 -0.54
CA GLY A 243 34.63 -21.32 -0.29
C GLY A 243 33.61 -20.31 -0.82
N ASP A 244 32.82 -20.67 -1.82
CA ASP A 244 31.82 -19.79 -2.43
C ASP A 244 30.55 -20.54 -2.89
N ARG A 245 29.53 -19.78 -3.30
CA ARG A 245 28.21 -20.31 -3.69
C ARG A 245 28.27 -21.30 -4.85
N ASP A 246 29.09 -21.02 -5.87
CA ASP A 246 29.12 -21.83 -7.08
C ASP A 246 29.85 -23.14 -6.81
N GLU A 247 30.88 -23.11 -5.98
CA GLU A 247 31.55 -24.32 -5.48
C GLU A 247 30.61 -25.15 -4.59
N TRP A 248 29.83 -24.52 -3.70
CA TRP A 248 28.78 -25.21 -2.94
C TRP A 248 27.77 -25.89 -3.86
N ALA A 249 27.27 -25.19 -4.89
CA ALA A 249 26.33 -25.74 -5.85
C ALA A 249 26.92 -26.95 -6.60
N GLU A 250 28.18 -26.85 -7.05
CA GLU A 250 28.86 -27.94 -7.75
C GLU A 250 29.07 -29.16 -6.84
N LEU A 251 29.57 -28.95 -5.63
CA LEU A 251 29.84 -30.03 -4.67
C LEU A 251 28.56 -30.71 -4.22
N HIS A 252 27.51 -29.94 -3.87
CA HIS A 252 26.23 -30.55 -3.51
C HIS A 252 25.62 -31.35 -4.66
N GLN A 253 25.79 -30.91 -5.92
CA GLN A 253 25.30 -31.61 -7.11
C GLN A 253 26.09 -32.90 -7.42
N ARG A 254 27.41 -32.91 -7.22
CA ARG A 254 28.28 -34.01 -7.70
C ARG A 254 28.86 -34.89 -6.61
N ALA A 255 29.23 -34.33 -5.47
CA ALA A 255 29.97 -35.06 -4.43
C ALA A 255 29.00 -35.87 -3.56
N MET A 256 29.19 -37.19 -3.53
CA MET A 256 28.52 -38.06 -2.56
C MET A 256 29.52 -38.39 -1.44
N PRO A 257 29.23 -38.05 -0.17
CA PRO A 257 30.15 -38.36 0.91
C PRO A 257 30.27 -39.87 1.09
N GLN A 258 31.44 -40.33 1.51
CA GLN A 258 31.63 -41.73 1.87
C GLN A 258 30.71 -42.08 3.05
N LEU A 259 30.23 -43.33 3.07
CA LEU A 259 29.46 -43.83 4.19
C LEU A 259 30.32 -43.77 5.46
N LEU A 260 29.78 -43.17 6.52
CA LEU A 260 30.48 -43.06 7.79
C LEU A 260 30.60 -44.44 8.43
N GLU A 261 31.79 -44.76 8.93
CA GLU A 261 32.07 -45.99 9.65
C GLU A 261 32.19 -45.69 11.17
N PRO A 262 31.62 -46.55 12.03
CA PRO A 262 31.68 -46.33 13.47
C PRO A 262 33.11 -46.53 14.01
N THR A 263 33.46 -45.80 15.07
CA THR A 263 34.74 -46.00 15.76
C THR A 263 34.76 -47.34 16.50
N GLN A 264 35.96 -47.90 16.70
CA GLN A 264 36.13 -49.16 17.44
C GLN A 264 35.82 -49.04 18.93
N GLU A 265 35.76 -47.81 19.45
CA GLU A 265 35.54 -47.48 20.86
C GLU A 265 34.08 -47.60 21.28
N LEU A 266 33.13 -47.49 20.34
CA LEU A 266 31.71 -47.68 20.61
C LEU A 266 31.42 -49.14 20.98
N ASP A 267 30.44 -49.36 21.85
CA ASP A 267 29.95 -50.70 22.13
C ASP A 267 29.18 -51.29 20.91
N PRO A 268 28.90 -52.61 20.87
CA PRO A 268 28.23 -53.22 19.72
C PRO A 268 26.85 -52.63 19.39
N GLU A 269 26.13 -52.14 20.39
CA GLU A 269 24.79 -51.58 20.26
C GLU A 269 24.86 -50.18 19.63
N GLN A 270 25.73 -49.33 20.17
CA GLN A 270 26.03 -48.00 19.65
C GLN A 270 26.62 -48.04 18.24
N ARG A 271 27.46 -49.04 17.92
CA ARG A 271 27.94 -49.25 16.54
C ARG A 271 26.80 -49.54 15.58
N ARG A 272 25.86 -50.40 15.98
CA ARG A 272 24.69 -50.72 15.16
C ARG A 272 23.84 -49.47 14.91
N LEU A 273 23.59 -48.67 15.95
CA LEU A 273 22.89 -47.39 15.83
C LEU A 273 23.61 -46.46 14.86
N PHE A 274 24.91 -46.25 15.06
CA PHE A 274 25.72 -45.40 14.21
C PHE A 274 25.64 -45.84 12.75
N THR A 275 25.80 -47.13 12.46
CA THR A 275 25.74 -47.66 11.09
C THR A 275 24.39 -47.43 10.42
N GLU A 276 23.28 -47.66 11.13
CA GLU A 276 21.94 -47.45 10.56
C GLU A 276 21.62 -45.95 10.37
N LEU A 277 22.03 -45.08 11.30
CA LEU A 277 21.92 -43.63 11.16
C LEU A 277 22.79 -43.10 10.00
N ALA A 278 24.00 -43.63 9.84
CA ALA A 278 24.89 -43.27 8.73
C ALA A 278 24.30 -43.66 7.37
N LYS A 279 23.66 -44.84 7.27
CA LYS A 279 22.93 -45.27 6.07
C LYS A 279 21.75 -44.35 5.75
N LEU A 280 21.00 -43.94 6.77
CA LEU A 280 19.90 -42.99 6.59
C LEU A 280 20.41 -41.63 6.10
N ALA A 281 21.46 -41.09 6.74
CA ALA A 281 22.11 -39.84 6.30
C ALA A 281 22.53 -39.93 4.82
N HIS A 282 23.16 -41.04 4.46
CA HIS A 282 23.59 -41.29 3.08
C HIS A 282 22.40 -41.38 2.11
N ALA A 283 21.31 -42.05 2.47
CA ALA A 283 20.10 -42.13 1.65
C ALA A 283 19.45 -40.75 1.43
N CYS A 284 19.36 -39.93 2.49
CA CYS A 284 18.87 -38.56 2.42
C CYS A 284 19.70 -37.66 1.49
N LEU A 285 21.02 -37.89 1.41
CA LEU A 285 21.96 -37.11 0.58
C LEU A 285 21.97 -37.51 -0.90
N SER A 286 21.07 -38.40 -1.33
CA SER A 286 20.89 -38.77 -2.74
C SER A 286 20.64 -37.54 -3.60
N LYS A 287 21.32 -37.46 -4.75
CA LYS A 287 21.26 -36.29 -5.63
C LYS A 287 19.91 -36.17 -6.32
N GLU A 288 19.36 -37.30 -6.75
CA GLU A 288 18.00 -37.39 -7.29
C GLU A 288 16.97 -37.37 -6.16
N PRO A 289 16.05 -36.39 -6.10
CA PRO A 289 15.06 -36.27 -5.02
C PRO A 289 14.20 -37.51 -4.82
N LYS A 290 13.89 -38.24 -5.92
CA LYS A 290 13.07 -39.47 -5.89
C LYS A 290 13.77 -40.68 -5.28
N GLN A 291 15.10 -40.62 -5.10
CA GLN A 291 15.90 -41.70 -4.48
C GLN A 291 16.08 -41.49 -2.98
N ARG A 292 15.68 -40.32 -2.45
CA ARG A 292 15.63 -40.03 -1.01
C ARG A 292 14.45 -40.79 -0.37
N PRO A 293 14.39 -40.90 0.96
CA PRO A 293 13.19 -41.42 1.64
C PRO A 293 11.90 -40.73 1.16
N SER A 294 10.79 -41.45 1.16
CA SER A 294 9.54 -40.95 0.56
C SER A 294 8.89 -39.80 1.32
N SER A 295 9.10 -39.72 2.64
CA SER A 295 8.54 -38.68 3.51
C SER A 295 9.23 -38.68 4.88
N PHE A 296 9.07 -37.61 5.66
CA PHE A 296 9.48 -37.59 7.07
C PHE A 296 8.71 -38.61 7.93
N ALA A 297 7.47 -38.95 7.57
CA ALA A 297 6.71 -40.00 8.25
C ALA A 297 7.38 -41.37 8.11
N ALA A 298 7.86 -41.73 6.91
CA ALA A 298 8.60 -42.97 6.67
C ALA A 298 9.96 -42.99 7.39
N VAL A 299 10.63 -41.84 7.48
CA VAL A 299 11.88 -41.70 8.25
C VAL A 299 11.61 -41.87 9.74
N ALA A 300 10.57 -41.23 10.29
CA ALA A 300 10.19 -41.36 11.69
C ALA A 300 9.87 -42.82 12.05
N GLU A 301 9.07 -43.52 11.23
CA GLU A 301 8.75 -44.94 11.42
C GLU A 301 10.01 -45.80 11.43
N SER A 302 10.92 -45.59 10.46
CA SER A 302 12.18 -46.34 10.37
C SER A 302 13.08 -46.13 11.60
N LEU A 303 13.14 -44.90 12.12
CA LEU A 303 13.93 -44.56 13.31
C LEU A 303 13.29 -45.09 14.60
N GLU A 304 11.96 -45.07 14.72
CA GLU A 304 11.24 -45.67 15.84
C GLU A 304 11.44 -47.18 15.89
N ASP A 305 11.40 -47.86 14.74
CA ASP A 305 11.68 -49.29 14.63
C ASP A 305 13.14 -49.62 15.01
N LEU A 306 14.09 -48.76 14.61
CA LEU A 306 15.48 -48.89 15.03
C LEU A 306 15.61 -48.75 16.54
N ALA A 307 14.92 -47.79 17.16
CA ALA A 307 14.91 -47.60 18.61
C ALA A 307 14.36 -48.84 19.36
N GLN A 308 13.31 -49.48 18.82
CA GLN A 308 12.74 -50.73 19.38
C GLN A 308 13.74 -51.88 19.40
N GLN A 309 14.39 -52.10 18.27
CA GLN A 309 15.27 -53.24 18.05
C GLN A 309 16.53 -53.20 18.91
N VAL A 310 16.86 -52.02 19.41
CA VAL A 310 18.11 -51.75 20.10
C VAL A 310 17.90 -51.69 21.62
N GLN A 311 16.66 -51.71 22.12
CA GLN A 311 16.34 -51.51 23.56
C GLN A 311 16.95 -50.22 24.14
N CYS A 312 17.24 -49.25 23.28
CA CYS A 312 17.74 -47.95 23.70
C CYS A 312 16.66 -47.25 24.53
N ASP A 313 17.04 -46.61 25.64
CA ASP A 313 16.14 -45.81 26.50
C ASP A 313 15.36 -44.72 25.72
N ALA A 314 15.81 -44.41 24.49
CA ALA A 314 15.07 -43.65 23.49
C ALA A 314 13.65 -44.18 23.25
N PHE A 315 13.37 -45.47 23.49
CA PHE A 315 12.06 -46.06 23.25
C PHE A 315 10.95 -45.58 24.21
N GLN A 316 11.28 -44.86 25.30
CA GLN A 316 10.28 -44.15 26.11
C GLN A 316 9.68 -42.89 25.42
N LEU A 317 10.12 -42.53 24.20
CA LEU A 317 9.71 -41.32 23.49
C LEU A 317 8.31 -41.32 22.86
N LYS A 318 7.51 -42.40 23.01
CA LYS A 318 6.08 -42.32 22.63
C LYS A 318 5.17 -41.64 23.67
N LEU A 319 5.69 -41.16 24.80
CA LEU A 319 4.87 -40.58 25.89
C LEU A 319 5.46 -39.35 26.62
N ARG A 320 6.60 -38.80 26.20
CA ARG A 320 7.07 -37.49 26.71
C ARG A 320 6.51 -36.36 25.84
N GLN A 321 5.18 -36.29 25.77
CA GLN A 321 4.48 -35.13 25.21
C GLN A 321 4.91 -33.86 25.95
N ASP A 322 5.22 -32.82 25.17
CA ASP A 322 5.16 -31.40 25.53
C ASP A 322 5.72 -31.03 26.90
N ARG A 323 7.05 -30.97 27.03
CA ARG A 323 7.66 -30.17 28.09
C ARG A 323 8.28 -28.91 27.51
N ILE A 324 7.41 -27.96 27.14
CA ILE A 324 7.71 -26.59 27.55
C ILE A 324 7.81 -26.66 29.09
N PRO A 325 8.89 -26.19 29.73
CA PRO A 325 9.06 -26.37 31.15
C PRO A 325 7.80 -25.99 31.92
N ALA A 326 7.33 -26.85 32.83
CA ALA A 326 6.01 -26.74 33.48
C ALA A 326 5.78 -25.39 34.20
N ILE A 327 6.87 -24.68 34.53
CA ILE A 327 6.89 -23.33 35.11
C ILE A 327 6.45 -22.27 34.09
N VAL A 328 6.79 -22.46 32.82
CA VAL A 328 6.50 -21.51 31.74
C VAL A 328 5.22 -21.88 31.00
N ALA A 329 4.81 -23.16 31.00
CA ALA A 329 3.66 -23.66 30.24
C ALA A 329 2.36 -22.87 30.47
N PRO A 330 1.87 -22.59 31.70
CA PRO A 330 0.63 -21.82 31.88
C PRO A 330 0.73 -20.39 31.33
N PHE A 331 1.90 -19.77 31.45
CA PHE A 331 2.13 -18.38 31.08
C PHE A 331 2.40 -18.20 29.58
N VAL A 332 3.22 -19.09 29.01
CA VAL A 332 3.41 -19.26 27.57
C VAL A 332 2.08 -19.58 26.92
N THR A 333 1.26 -20.45 27.49
CA THR A 333 -0.07 -20.77 26.96
C THR A 333 -1.01 -19.57 26.98
N ALA A 334 -1.07 -18.77 28.05
CA ALA A 334 -1.91 -17.57 28.11
C ALA A 334 -1.44 -16.47 27.13
N LEU A 335 -0.14 -16.15 27.14
CA LEU A 335 0.46 -15.13 26.28
C LEU A 335 0.44 -15.54 24.80
N SER A 336 0.74 -16.82 24.51
CA SER A 336 0.66 -17.40 23.16
C SER A 336 -0.75 -17.46 22.63
N ARG A 337 -1.76 -17.74 23.46
CA ARG A 337 -3.14 -17.73 23.00
C ARG A 337 -3.62 -16.31 22.72
N GLY A 338 -3.31 -15.33 23.57
CA GLY A 338 -3.64 -13.92 23.31
C GLY A 338 -3.00 -13.39 22.01
N LEU A 339 -1.68 -13.57 21.86
CA LEU A 339 -0.94 -13.15 20.66
C LEU A 339 -1.36 -13.91 19.40
N ARG A 340 -1.64 -15.22 19.51
CA ARG A 340 -2.11 -16.04 18.40
C ARG A 340 -3.50 -15.64 17.96
N VAL A 341 -4.42 -15.38 18.89
CA VAL A 341 -5.78 -14.93 18.58
C VAL A 341 -5.74 -13.55 17.92
N GLN A 342 -4.94 -12.62 18.43
CA GLN A 342 -4.75 -11.30 17.83
C GLN A 342 -4.16 -11.39 16.40
N SER A 343 -3.18 -12.27 16.18
CA SER A 343 -2.61 -12.53 14.87
C SER A 343 -3.60 -13.16 13.90
N LEU A 344 -4.46 -14.09 14.36
CA LEU A 344 -5.48 -14.74 13.53
C LEU A 344 -6.59 -13.77 13.13
N LEU A 345 -6.99 -12.87 14.02
CA LEU A 345 -7.92 -11.78 13.71
C LEU A 345 -7.33 -10.79 12.72
N GLY A 346 -6.07 -10.37 12.93
CA GLY A 346 -5.35 -9.51 11.97
C GLY A 346 -5.13 -10.15 10.59
N ALA A 347 -5.31 -11.46 10.46
CA ALA A 347 -5.29 -12.22 9.21
C ALA A 347 -6.70 -12.52 8.65
N GLY A 348 -7.76 -11.96 9.26
CA GLY A 348 -9.16 -12.12 8.84
C GLY A 348 -9.76 -13.50 9.14
N ASN A 349 -9.19 -14.26 10.07
CA ASN A 349 -9.66 -15.61 10.40
C ASN A 349 -10.30 -15.68 11.79
N ALA A 350 -11.41 -14.95 11.96
CA ALA A 350 -12.20 -14.92 13.20
C ALA A 350 -12.64 -16.31 13.69
N LYS A 351 -12.92 -17.25 12.78
CA LYS A 351 -13.34 -18.60 13.14
C LYS A 351 -12.24 -19.41 13.81
N ALA A 352 -11.01 -19.35 13.30
CA ALA A 352 -9.86 -20.00 13.93
C ALA A 352 -9.50 -19.34 15.26
N ALA A 353 -9.56 -18.00 15.31
CA ALA A 353 -9.34 -17.22 16.52
C ALA A 353 -10.34 -17.63 17.63
N LEU A 354 -11.62 -17.73 17.29
CA LEU A 354 -12.66 -18.16 18.22
C LEU A 354 -12.50 -19.61 18.68
N SER A 355 -12.09 -20.53 17.79
CA SER A 355 -11.79 -21.92 18.16
C SER A 355 -10.67 -22.02 19.21
N VAL A 356 -9.63 -21.18 19.11
CA VAL A 356 -8.57 -21.10 20.11
C VAL A 356 -9.12 -20.58 21.44
N LEU A 357 -9.94 -19.54 21.42
CA LEU A 357 -10.56 -18.97 22.62
C LEU A 357 -11.55 -19.93 23.30
N ASP A 358 -12.36 -20.66 22.54
CA ASP A 358 -13.33 -21.63 23.07
C ASP A 358 -12.65 -22.87 23.67
N SER A 359 -11.39 -23.14 23.28
CA SER A 359 -10.56 -24.18 23.93
C SER A 359 -10.00 -23.77 25.30
N MET A 360 -10.20 -22.51 25.71
CA MET A 360 -9.73 -21.96 26.98
C MET A 360 -10.86 -21.95 28.03
N HIS A 361 -10.49 -22.05 29.31
CA HIS A 361 -11.46 -21.87 30.39
C HIS A 361 -11.75 -20.37 30.59
N GLU A 362 -13.02 -19.96 30.52
CA GLU A 362 -13.43 -18.55 30.64
C GLU A 362 -13.01 -17.89 31.97
N GLU A 363 -12.86 -18.69 33.03
CA GLU A 363 -12.35 -18.25 34.34
C GLU A 363 -10.90 -17.73 34.29
N SER A 364 -10.15 -18.07 33.23
CA SER A 364 -8.78 -17.62 33.01
C SER A 364 -8.67 -16.33 32.21
N PHE A 365 -9.79 -15.76 31.75
CA PHE A 365 -9.79 -14.59 30.88
C PHE A 365 -9.62 -13.31 31.70
N ASP A 366 -8.65 -12.49 31.29
CA ASP A 366 -8.57 -11.09 31.70
C ASP A 366 -9.43 -10.20 30.77
N GLY A 367 -9.49 -8.90 31.08
CA GLY A 367 -10.32 -7.98 30.30
C GLY A 367 -9.89 -7.88 28.83
N GLU A 368 -8.60 -8.01 28.52
CA GLU A 368 -8.10 -7.97 27.15
C GLU A 368 -8.55 -9.19 26.35
N LEU A 369 -8.46 -10.39 26.92
CA LEU A 369 -8.85 -11.61 26.22
C LEU A 369 -10.36 -11.68 25.96
N TRP A 370 -11.17 -11.15 26.88
CA TRP A 370 -12.61 -10.97 26.66
C TRP A 370 -12.90 -9.99 25.51
N ALA A 371 -12.17 -8.89 25.43
CA ALA A 371 -12.32 -7.91 24.34
C ALA A 371 -11.95 -8.52 22.98
N VAL A 372 -10.89 -9.32 22.93
CA VAL A 372 -10.48 -10.04 21.72
C VAL A 372 -11.52 -11.10 21.31
N LYS A 373 -12.11 -11.84 22.26
CA LYS A 373 -13.23 -12.77 21.99
C LYS A 373 -14.44 -12.03 21.44
N ALA A 374 -14.74 -10.85 21.99
CA ALA A 374 -15.83 -10.01 21.52
C ALA A 374 -15.63 -9.54 20.06
N ALA A 375 -14.42 -9.09 19.71
CA ALA A 375 -14.07 -8.71 18.34
C ALA A 375 -14.23 -9.88 17.35
N ALA A 376 -13.74 -11.07 17.72
CA ALA A 376 -13.89 -12.29 16.90
C ALA A 376 -15.38 -12.66 16.66
N LEU A 377 -16.22 -12.55 17.69
CA LEU A 377 -17.65 -12.80 17.59
C LEU A 377 -18.37 -11.75 16.74
N SER A 378 -17.98 -10.47 16.86
CA SER A 378 -18.52 -9.37 16.07
C SER A 378 -18.21 -9.51 14.57
N GLU A 379 -17.01 -9.97 14.20
CA GLU A 379 -16.64 -10.29 12.81
C GLU A 379 -17.45 -11.47 12.24
N LEU A 380 -17.87 -12.40 13.11
CA LEU A 380 -18.74 -13.52 12.74
C LEU A 380 -20.24 -13.19 12.82
N HIS A 381 -20.60 -11.91 12.98
CA HIS A 381 -21.98 -11.43 13.13
C HIS A 381 -22.76 -12.05 14.31
N ARG A 382 -22.05 -12.47 15.36
CA ARG A 382 -22.62 -12.97 16.62
C ARG A 382 -22.64 -11.87 17.69
N ASP A 383 -23.28 -10.75 17.36
CA ASP A 383 -23.17 -9.50 18.11
C ASP A 383 -23.76 -9.55 19.54
N GLU A 384 -24.77 -10.38 19.82
CA GLU A 384 -25.31 -10.54 21.18
C GLU A 384 -24.28 -11.16 22.14
N GLU A 385 -23.54 -12.16 21.67
CA GLU A 385 -22.46 -12.81 22.43
C GLU A 385 -21.25 -11.89 22.55
N ALA A 386 -20.95 -11.13 21.49
CA ALA A 386 -19.90 -10.12 21.51
C ALA A 386 -20.17 -9.06 22.59
N VAL A 387 -21.40 -8.55 22.70
CA VAL A 387 -21.80 -7.59 23.74
C VAL A 387 -21.57 -8.15 25.14
N ALA A 388 -21.96 -9.41 25.41
CA ALA A 388 -21.70 -10.04 26.70
C ALA A 388 -20.20 -10.17 27.01
N CYS A 389 -19.38 -10.45 25.99
CA CYS A 389 -17.93 -10.50 26.12
C CYS A 389 -17.33 -9.11 26.41
N TYR A 390 -17.79 -8.06 25.74
CA TYR A 390 -17.37 -6.68 26.05
C TYR A 390 -17.76 -6.26 27.47
N ASP A 391 -18.96 -6.62 27.95
CA ASP A 391 -19.36 -6.35 29.33
C ASP A 391 -18.42 -7.03 30.35
N ASN A 392 -17.98 -8.27 30.07
CA ASN A 392 -16.98 -8.95 30.88
C ASN A 392 -15.61 -8.27 30.80
N ALA A 393 -15.21 -7.82 29.60
CA ALA A 393 -13.95 -7.10 29.38
C ALA A 393 -13.86 -5.84 30.23
N PHE A 394 -14.88 -4.98 30.17
CA PHE A 394 -14.91 -3.74 30.93
C PHE A 394 -15.04 -3.96 32.44
N ARG A 395 -15.73 -5.03 32.87
CA ARG A 395 -15.82 -5.40 34.30
C ARG A 395 -14.48 -5.81 34.89
N LEU A 396 -13.65 -6.51 34.11
CA LEU A 396 -12.32 -6.97 34.54
C LEU A 396 -11.23 -5.92 34.33
N GLY A 397 -11.50 -4.88 33.54
CA GLY A 397 -10.60 -3.77 33.27
C GLY A 397 -9.74 -4.02 32.02
N VAL A 398 -9.60 -2.98 31.20
CA VAL A 398 -8.77 -2.98 29.99
C VAL A 398 -7.81 -1.80 30.02
N ALA A 399 -6.69 -1.92 29.29
CA ALA A 399 -5.66 -0.89 29.22
C ALA A 399 -6.24 0.46 28.73
N PRO A 400 -5.95 1.59 29.41
CA PRO A 400 -6.52 2.90 29.06
C PRO A 400 -6.29 3.32 27.61
N GLU A 401 -5.16 2.93 27.02
CA GLU A 401 -4.77 3.28 25.65
C GLU A 401 -5.63 2.57 24.61
N LYS A 402 -6.17 1.38 24.92
CA LYS A 402 -7.02 0.57 24.03
C LYS A 402 -8.51 0.87 24.22
N MET A 403 -8.88 1.55 25.30
CA MET A 403 -10.27 1.76 25.72
C MET A 403 -11.13 2.44 24.64
N ALA A 404 -10.59 3.45 23.95
CA ALA A 404 -11.33 4.21 22.95
C ALA A 404 -11.78 3.34 21.76
N GLY A 405 -10.86 2.52 21.23
CA GLY A 405 -11.15 1.58 20.14
C GLY A 405 -12.16 0.52 20.56
N LEU A 406 -11.95 -0.11 21.73
CA LEU A 406 -12.85 -1.15 22.23
C LEU A 406 -14.27 -0.64 22.50
N LEU A 407 -14.42 0.57 23.03
CA LEU A 407 -15.73 1.18 23.24
C LEU A 407 -16.43 1.53 21.91
N ASN A 408 -15.67 1.91 20.87
CA ASN A 408 -16.23 2.10 19.53
C ASN A 408 -16.73 0.78 18.94
N ASP A 409 -15.95 -0.30 19.05
CA ASP A 409 -16.35 -1.63 18.57
C ASP A 409 -17.53 -2.20 19.36
N TYR A 410 -17.56 -1.97 20.67
CA TYR A 410 -18.71 -2.29 21.51
C TYR A 410 -19.97 -1.54 21.07
N ALA A 411 -19.86 -0.24 20.77
CA ALA A 411 -20.97 0.55 20.25
C ALA A 411 -21.48 0.03 18.89
N ILE A 412 -20.60 -0.48 18.01
CA ILE A 412 -20.99 -1.13 16.75
C ILE A 412 -21.84 -2.38 17.02
N SER A 413 -21.43 -3.26 17.93
CA SER A 413 -22.21 -4.46 18.27
C SER A 413 -23.52 -4.12 19.02
N LEU A 414 -23.53 -3.09 19.86
CA LEU A 414 -24.77 -2.56 20.45
C LEU A 414 -25.74 -2.03 19.39
N LYS A 415 -25.24 -1.30 18.39
CA LYS A 415 -26.04 -0.82 17.25
C LYS A 415 -26.65 -1.98 16.47
N ARG A 416 -25.86 -3.00 16.13
CA ARG A 416 -26.33 -4.20 15.41
C ARG A 416 -27.36 -5.01 16.19
N THR A 417 -27.34 -4.94 17.52
CA THR A 417 -28.35 -5.54 18.41
C THR A 417 -29.52 -4.59 18.73
N SER A 418 -29.67 -3.49 17.99
CA SER A 418 -30.74 -2.48 18.14
C SER A 418 -30.77 -1.75 19.50
N ARG A 419 -29.63 -1.69 20.21
CA ARG A 419 -29.48 -0.97 21.49
C ARG A 419 -28.94 0.44 21.27
N PHE A 420 -29.67 1.23 20.49
CA PHE A 420 -29.19 2.51 19.95
C PHE A 420 -28.85 3.56 21.01
N GLU A 421 -29.66 3.70 22.08
CA GLU A 421 -29.42 4.68 23.15
C GLU A 421 -28.10 4.44 23.90
N ALA A 422 -27.78 3.17 24.15
CA ALA A 422 -26.54 2.77 24.80
C ALA A 422 -25.33 3.04 23.89
N ALA A 423 -25.45 2.68 22.60
CA ALA A 423 -24.41 2.96 21.60
C ALA A 423 -24.15 4.48 21.46
N GLU A 424 -25.21 5.28 21.36
CA GLU A 424 -25.13 6.75 21.24
C GLU A 424 -24.46 7.37 22.47
N SER A 425 -24.84 6.93 23.67
CA SER A 425 -24.27 7.42 24.93
C SER A 425 -22.76 7.19 25.00
N ILE A 426 -22.30 5.99 24.60
CA ILE A 426 -20.88 5.62 24.59
C ILE A 426 -20.12 6.45 23.55
N LEU A 427 -20.66 6.57 22.33
CA LEU A 427 -20.01 7.31 21.24
C LEU A 427 -19.91 8.81 21.53
N ASN A 428 -20.94 9.42 22.13
CA ASN A 428 -20.91 10.83 22.53
C ASN A 428 -19.89 11.08 23.65
N TRP A 429 -19.78 10.17 24.61
CA TRP A 429 -18.74 10.24 25.64
C TRP A 429 -17.34 10.10 25.05
N LEU A 430 -17.15 9.14 24.12
CA LEU A 430 -15.89 8.97 23.40
C LEU A 430 -15.53 10.24 22.63
N LEU A 431 -16.46 10.81 21.87
CA LEU A 431 -16.22 12.01 21.05
C LEU A 431 -15.67 13.19 21.86
N ALA A 432 -16.09 13.32 23.12
CA ALA A 432 -15.63 14.36 24.04
C ALA A 432 -14.26 14.08 24.69
N THR A 433 -13.78 12.83 24.65
CA THR A 433 -12.61 12.37 25.42
C THR A 433 -11.43 11.93 24.57
N VAL A 434 -11.68 11.53 23.32
CA VAL A 434 -10.63 10.99 22.42
C VAL A 434 -9.80 12.08 21.73
N SER A 435 -8.60 11.68 21.30
CA SER A 435 -7.69 12.50 20.50
C SER A 435 -8.33 12.90 19.15
N GLU A 436 -7.82 13.97 18.53
CA GLU A 436 -8.31 14.45 17.23
C GLU A 436 -8.12 13.41 16.10
N THR A 437 -7.08 12.57 16.21
CA THR A 437 -6.82 11.45 15.29
C THR A 437 -7.85 10.33 15.40
N ASP A 438 -8.33 10.02 16.61
CA ASP A 438 -9.29 8.94 16.86
C ASP A 438 -10.75 9.40 16.70
N ARG A 439 -10.98 10.72 16.75
CA ARG A 439 -12.31 11.35 16.59
C ARG A 439 -12.99 10.94 15.29
N CYS A 440 -12.22 10.76 14.21
CA CYS A 440 -12.74 10.35 12.91
C CYS A 440 -13.45 8.97 12.96
N LEU A 441 -12.89 8.02 13.72
CA LEU A 441 -13.45 6.68 13.86
C LEU A 441 -14.81 6.76 14.57
N VAL A 442 -14.88 7.53 15.66
CA VAL A 442 -16.08 7.71 16.47
C VAL A 442 -17.17 8.44 15.67
N GLN A 443 -16.82 9.52 14.98
CA GLN A 443 -17.74 10.28 14.11
C GLN A 443 -18.34 9.41 13.00
N SER A 444 -17.54 8.52 12.41
CA SER A 444 -18.01 7.61 11.35
C SER A 444 -19.07 6.65 11.90
N THR A 445 -18.81 6.06 13.08
CA THR A 445 -19.75 5.15 13.75
C THR A 445 -21.03 5.86 14.17
N LEU A 446 -20.91 7.07 14.72
CA LEU A 446 -22.03 7.89 15.17
C LEU A 446 -22.92 8.33 13.99
N ALA A 447 -22.33 8.70 12.85
CA ALA A 447 -23.10 9.03 11.66
C ALA A 447 -23.94 7.85 11.13
N LEU A 448 -23.37 6.65 11.12
CA LEU A 448 -24.10 5.43 10.74
C LEU A 448 -25.19 5.07 11.76
N LEU A 449 -24.98 5.35 13.05
CA LEU A 449 -26.00 5.19 14.08
C LEU A 449 -27.18 6.14 13.88
N PHE A 450 -26.90 7.40 13.51
CA PHE A 450 -27.96 8.37 13.17
C PHE A 450 -28.68 8.01 11.88
N ALA A 451 -27.99 7.43 10.91
CA ALA A 451 -28.62 6.87 9.72
C ALA A 451 -29.60 5.73 10.08
N ASP A 452 -29.17 4.77 10.92
CA ASP A 452 -30.00 3.63 11.34
C ASP A 452 -31.23 4.05 12.18
N THR A 453 -31.18 5.23 12.79
CA THR A 453 -32.29 5.81 13.59
C THR A 453 -33.07 6.88 12.83
N GLU A 454 -32.87 7.00 11.51
CA GLU A 454 -33.53 7.97 10.62
C GLU A 454 -33.30 9.46 10.99
N ARG A 455 -32.24 9.74 11.77
CA ARG A 455 -31.79 11.09 12.14
C ARG A 455 -30.85 11.66 11.08
N TRP A 456 -31.37 11.81 9.86
CA TRP A 456 -30.57 12.11 8.68
C TRP A 456 -29.78 13.43 8.76
N ALA A 457 -30.37 14.48 9.33
CA ALA A 457 -29.70 15.78 9.47
C ALA A 457 -28.45 15.71 10.36
N ASP A 458 -28.52 14.95 11.46
CA ASP A 458 -27.38 14.73 12.35
C ASP A 458 -26.31 13.90 11.63
N ALA A 459 -26.71 12.84 10.90
CA ALA A 459 -25.80 12.02 10.10
C ALA A 459 -25.04 12.85 9.05
N VAL A 460 -25.70 13.80 8.37
CA VAL A 460 -25.07 14.71 7.40
C VAL A 460 -24.00 15.57 8.06
N VAL A 461 -24.25 16.13 9.25
CA VAL A 461 -23.26 16.99 9.94
C VAL A 461 -21.96 16.25 10.16
N PHE A 462 -22.03 15.03 10.71
CA PHE A 462 -20.85 14.21 10.98
C PHE A 462 -20.15 13.72 9.70
N LEU A 463 -20.91 13.26 8.70
CA LEU A 463 -20.30 12.81 7.43
C LEU A 463 -19.71 13.96 6.62
N ALA A 464 -20.33 15.14 6.63
CA ALA A 464 -19.79 16.32 5.95
C ALA A 464 -18.50 16.82 6.62
N GLU A 465 -18.44 16.81 7.96
CA GLU A 465 -17.20 17.07 8.69
C GLU A 465 -16.12 16.04 8.34
N LEU A 466 -16.47 14.75 8.29
CA LEU A 466 -15.55 13.69 7.89
C LEU A 466 -15.04 13.84 6.46
N THR A 467 -15.85 14.32 5.51
CA THR A 467 -15.35 14.62 4.14
C THR A 467 -14.36 15.77 4.10
N ARG A 468 -14.38 16.68 5.08
CA ARG A 468 -13.36 17.74 5.19
C ARG A 468 -12.06 17.21 5.78
N ILE A 469 -12.17 16.31 6.76
CA ILE A 469 -11.00 15.72 7.44
C ILE A 469 -10.35 14.62 6.58
N ARG A 470 -11.16 13.83 5.86
CA ARG A 470 -10.76 12.70 5.01
C ARG A 470 -11.37 12.82 3.60
N PRO A 471 -10.91 13.80 2.80
CA PRO A 471 -11.48 14.06 1.48
C PRO A 471 -11.23 12.94 0.46
N ASN A 472 -10.28 12.03 0.72
CA ASN A 472 -9.94 10.93 -0.18
C ASN A 472 -10.54 9.58 0.24
N ASP A 473 -11.42 9.53 1.26
CA ASP A 473 -12.09 8.31 1.70
C ASP A 473 -13.39 8.06 0.90
N ALA A 474 -13.31 7.18 -0.10
CA ALA A 474 -14.44 6.85 -0.97
C ALA A 474 -15.68 6.34 -0.22
N ARG A 475 -15.51 5.66 0.92
CA ARG A 475 -16.63 5.10 1.70
C ARG A 475 -17.37 6.19 2.48
N VAL A 476 -16.66 7.19 2.99
CA VAL A 476 -17.28 8.36 3.63
C VAL A 476 -18.13 9.13 2.62
N TRP A 477 -17.60 9.36 1.42
CA TRP A 477 -18.35 9.99 0.33
C TRP A 477 -19.56 9.17 -0.13
N PHE A 478 -19.41 7.83 -0.22
CA PHE A 478 -20.51 6.94 -0.54
C PHE A 478 -21.62 7.04 0.51
N ASN A 479 -21.27 6.93 1.79
CA ASN A 479 -22.22 7.03 2.90
C ASN A 479 -22.92 8.40 2.88
N LEU A 480 -22.17 9.50 2.72
CA LEU A 480 -22.74 10.84 2.61
C LEU A 480 -23.71 10.97 1.43
N GLY A 481 -23.36 10.39 0.28
CA GLY A 481 -24.21 10.36 -0.90
C GLY A 481 -25.52 9.59 -0.69
N GLN A 482 -25.48 8.46 0.04
CA GLN A 482 -26.69 7.74 0.43
C GLN A 482 -27.57 8.57 1.36
N ILE A 483 -26.98 9.23 2.37
CA ILE A 483 -27.74 10.07 3.30
C ILE A 483 -28.37 11.27 2.58
N TYR A 484 -27.64 11.96 1.70
CA TYR A 484 -28.23 13.06 0.91
C TYR A 484 -29.38 12.61 0.01
N LYS A 485 -29.35 11.37 -0.47
CA LYS A 485 -30.47 10.79 -1.22
C LYS A 485 -31.72 10.64 -0.33
N GLU A 486 -31.56 10.17 0.91
CA GLU A 486 -32.67 10.03 1.87
C GLU A 486 -33.18 11.39 2.39
N VAL A 487 -32.31 12.40 2.54
CA VAL A 487 -32.69 13.78 2.91
C VAL A 487 -33.43 14.51 1.77
N GLY A 488 -33.39 13.98 0.54
CA GLY A 488 -34.04 14.59 -0.61
C GLY A 488 -33.20 15.68 -1.30
N GLU A 489 -31.86 15.61 -1.19
CA GLU A 489 -30.92 16.50 -1.86
C GLU A 489 -30.18 15.77 -3.02
N PRO A 490 -30.86 15.48 -4.15
CA PRO A 490 -30.30 14.62 -5.20
C PRO A 490 -29.07 15.22 -5.87
N VAL A 491 -28.92 16.55 -5.92
CA VAL A 491 -27.71 17.17 -6.51
C VAL A 491 -26.48 16.92 -5.64
N ARG A 492 -26.60 17.08 -4.31
CA ARG A 492 -25.52 16.79 -3.37
C ARG A 492 -25.23 15.30 -3.28
N ALA A 493 -26.26 14.46 -3.34
CA ALA A 493 -26.13 13.01 -3.40
C ALA A 493 -25.34 12.57 -4.64
N LYS A 494 -25.64 13.15 -5.81
CA LYS A 494 -24.94 12.85 -7.07
C LYS A 494 -23.46 13.18 -6.95
N PHE A 495 -23.14 14.39 -6.51
CA PHE A 495 -21.76 14.84 -6.33
C PHE A 495 -20.98 13.94 -5.37
N ALA A 496 -21.56 13.60 -4.22
CA ALA A 496 -20.92 12.74 -3.24
C ALA A 496 -20.67 11.31 -3.78
N LEU A 497 -21.62 10.75 -4.53
CA LEU A 497 -21.46 9.43 -5.17
C LEU A 497 -20.48 9.45 -6.35
N GLU A 498 -20.44 10.52 -7.14
CA GLU A 498 -19.43 10.73 -8.18
C GLU A 498 -18.02 10.83 -7.59
N ARG A 499 -17.87 11.53 -6.46
CA ARG A 499 -16.61 11.57 -5.71
C ARG A 499 -16.23 10.19 -5.17
N ALA A 500 -17.17 9.45 -4.61
CA ALA A 500 -16.92 8.08 -4.15
C ALA A 500 -16.40 7.17 -5.29
N VAL A 501 -17.06 7.22 -6.46
CA VAL A 501 -16.66 6.47 -7.66
C VAL A 501 -15.30 6.93 -8.21
N ALA A 502 -15.02 8.23 -8.19
CA ALA A 502 -13.75 8.76 -8.66
C ALA A 502 -12.56 8.38 -7.75
N LEU A 503 -12.81 8.27 -6.44
CA LEU A 503 -11.81 7.89 -5.44
C LEU A 503 -11.58 6.36 -5.41
N ASP A 504 -12.64 5.58 -5.56
CA ASP A 504 -12.57 4.11 -5.66
C ASP A 504 -13.49 3.60 -6.77
N PHE A 505 -12.92 3.41 -7.96
CA PHE A 505 -13.61 2.86 -9.12
C PHE A 505 -13.98 1.38 -8.95
N GLY A 506 -13.41 0.69 -7.95
CA GLY A 506 -13.78 -0.68 -7.58
C GLY A 506 -14.99 -0.75 -6.65
N LEU A 507 -15.50 0.38 -6.17
CA LEU A 507 -16.62 0.44 -5.24
C LEU A 507 -17.96 0.27 -5.98
N SER A 508 -18.28 -0.98 -6.33
CA SER A 508 -19.48 -1.37 -7.09
C SER A 508 -20.79 -0.81 -6.52
N VAL A 509 -20.93 -0.73 -5.19
CA VAL A 509 -22.10 -0.15 -4.52
C VAL A 509 -22.27 1.36 -4.78
N ALA A 510 -21.17 2.10 -4.95
CA ALA A 510 -21.22 3.54 -5.28
C ALA A 510 -21.63 3.76 -6.73
N HIS A 511 -21.12 2.94 -7.65
CA HIS A 511 -21.56 2.94 -9.05
C HIS A 511 -23.07 2.64 -9.18
N TYR A 512 -23.57 1.67 -8.42
CA TYR A 512 -25.00 1.33 -8.39
C TYR A 512 -25.84 2.48 -7.84
N GLY A 513 -25.42 3.05 -6.71
CA GLY A 513 -26.09 4.20 -6.09
C GLY A 513 -26.16 5.42 -7.02
N LEU A 514 -25.05 5.74 -7.69
CA LEU A 514 -24.98 6.83 -8.65
C LEU A 514 -25.89 6.58 -9.85
N ALA A 515 -25.88 5.37 -10.40
CA ALA A 515 -26.72 5.03 -11.54
C ALA A 515 -28.21 5.11 -11.22
N CYS A 516 -28.64 4.66 -10.05
CA CYS A 516 -30.03 4.81 -9.61
C CYS A 516 -30.44 6.28 -9.54
N LEU A 517 -29.57 7.13 -9.00
CA LEU A 517 -29.80 8.56 -8.88
C LEU A 517 -29.90 9.23 -10.27
N GLN A 518 -28.99 8.89 -11.17
CA GLN A 518 -28.97 9.32 -12.57
C GLN A 518 -30.26 8.91 -13.31
N MET A 519 -30.80 7.73 -13.04
CA MET A 519 -32.07 7.26 -13.62
C MET A 519 -33.29 8.01 -13.05
N ASP A 520 -33.40 8.04 -11.72
CA ASP A 520 -34.65 8.43 -11.04
C ASP A 520 -34.81 9.95 -10.92
N TYR A 521 -33.69 10.68 -10.81
CA TYR A 521 -33.70 12.12 -10.58
C TYR A 521 -33.23 12.95 -11.79
N PHE A 522 -32.28 12.44 -12.57
CA PHE A 522 -31.65 13.22 -13.65
C PHE A 522 -32.01 12.76 -15.08
N GLY A 523 -32.55 11.55 -15.25
CA GLY A 523 -32.88 10.99 -16.55
C GLY A 523 -31.67 10.67 -17.44
N GLU A 524 -30.49 10.46 -16.85
CA GLU A 524 -29.20 10.23 -17.52
C GLU A 524 -28.97 8.73 -17.80
N PHE A 525 -29.89 8.10 -18.53
CA PHE A 525 -29.91 6.64 -18.71
C PHE A 525 -28.62 6.09 -19.36
N ALA A 526 -27.98 6.85 -20.25
CA ALA A 526 -26.74 6.44 -20.94
C ALA A 526 -25.52 6.38 -20.02
N GLN A 527 -25.49 7.23 -18.99
CA GLN A 527 -24.42 7.21 -17.97
C GLN A 527 -24.73 6.16 -16.91
N ALA A 528 -26.00 6.04 -16.53
CA ALA A 528 -26.47 5.05 -15.58
C ALA A 528 -26.22 3.60 -16.06
N ILE A 529 -26.42 3.30 -17.35
CA ILE A 529 -26.17 1.93 -17.86
C ILE A 529 -24.68 1.55 -17.80
N HIS A 530 -23.78 2.52 -17.98
CA HIS A 530 -22.34 2.29 -17.81
C HIS A 530 -21.99 2.01 -16.34
N GLY A 531 -22.54 2.81 -15.40
CA GLY A 531 -22.37 2.58 -13.97
C GLY A 531 -22.91 1.23 -13.50
N LEU A 532 -24.09 0.82 -13.96
CA LEU A 532 -24.69 -0.48 -13.64
C LEU A 532 -23.88 -1.65 -14.22
N THR A 533 -23.37 -1.50 -15.44
CA THR A 533 -22.53 -2.53 -16.08
C THR A 533 -21.23 -2.75 -15.29
N ASN A 534 -20.58 -1.66 -14.85
CA ASN A 534 -19.37 -1.74 -14.03
C ASN A 534 -19.68 -2.35 -12.64
N SER A 535 -20.81 -1.99 -12.04
CA SER A 535 -21.26 -2.53 -10.74
C SER A 535 -21.46 -4.05 -10.78
N ILE A 536 -22.08 -4.56 -11.86
CA ILE A 536 -22.38 -5.98 -12.06
C ILE A 536 -21.10 -6.77 -12.43
N ALA A 537 -20.19 -6.18 -13.20
CA ALA A 537 -18.94 -6.83 -13.60
C ALA A 537 -17.98 -7.08 -12.42
N GLN A 538 -18.01 -6.20 -11.41
CA GLN A 538 -17.10 -6.25 -10.26
C GLN A 538 -17.64 -7.04 -9.06
N ASN A 539 -18.94 -7.41 -9.05
CA ASN A 539 -19.56 -8.12 -7.93
C ASN A 539 -20.07 -9.51 -8.37
N GLN A 540 -19.47 -10.59 -7.86
CA GLN A 540 -19.88 -11.96 -8.18
C GLN A 540 -21.28 -12.33 -7.65
N ASP A 541 -21.77 -11.58 -6.65
CA ASP A 541 -23.08 -11.72 -6.02
C ASP A 541 -24.05 -10.61 -6.45
N ALA A 542 -23.90 -10.08 -7.68
CA ALA A 542 -24.78 -9.01 -8.19
C ALA A 542 -26.27 -9.39 -8.05
N ASP A 543 -27.01 -8.56 -7.31
CA ASP A 543 -28.39 -8.84 -6.90
C ASP A 543 -29.37 -8.70 -8.08
N ARG A 544 -30.51 -9.41 -8.04
CA ARG A 544 -31.54 -9.42 -9.11
C ARG A 544 -32.00 -8.01 -9.48
N GLU A 545 -32.01 -7.13 -8.49
CA GLU A 545 -32.41 -5.74 -8.59
C GLU A 545 -31.46 -4.91 -9.47
N TRP A 546 -30.15 -5.17 -9.41
CA TRP A 546 -29.16 -4.42 -10.20
C TRP A 546 -29.29 -4.74 -11.69
N CYS A 547 -29.51 -6.02 -11.99
CA CYS A 547 -29.81 -6.50 -13.34
C CYS A 547 -31.13 -5.93 -13.87
N ARG A 548 -32.18 -5.86 -13.03
CA ARG A 548 -33.47 -5.25 -13.40
C ARG A 548 -33.32 -3.77 -13.78
N ARG A 549 -32.58 -3.00 -12.99
CA ARG A 549 -32.35 -1.56 -13.25
C ARG A 549 -31.52 -1.32 -14.51
N ALA A 550 -30.53 -2.18 -14.77
CA ALA A 550 -29.75 -2.12 -16.02
C ALA A 550 -30.64 -2.38 -17.24
N GLN A 551 -31.56 -3.34 -17.13
CA GLN A 551 -32.53 -3.68 -18.16
C GLN A 551 -33.55 -2.56 -18.42
N GLU A 552 -34.02 -1.89 -17.37
CA GLU A 552 -34.89 -0.71 -17.46
C GLU A 552 -34.20 0.43 -18.25
N CYS A 553 -32.94 0.73 -17.94
CA CYS A 553 -32.11 1.69 -18.68
C CYS A 553 -32.00 1.34 -20.16
N ARG A 554 -31.80 0.06 -20.46
CA ARG A 554 -31.61 -0.46 -21.83
C ARG A 554 -32.87 -0.28 -22.69
N ILE A 555 -34.05 -0.61 -22.12
CA ILE A 555 -35.35 -0.44 -22.80
C ILE A 555 -35.58 1.04 -23.15
N ARG A 556 -35.19 1.96 -22.25
CA ARG A 556 -35.36 3.41 -22.45
C ARG A 556 -34.37 4.02 -23.45
N LEU A 557 -33.19 3.44 -23.63
CA LEU A 557 -32.15 3.94 -24.56
C LEU A 557 -32.28 3.43 -26.01
N GLY A 558 -33.02 2.35 -26.25
CA GLY A 558 -33.26 1.85 -27.62
C GLY A 558 -32.00 1.34 -28.35
N LEU A 559 -31.07 0.69 -27.61
CA LEU A 559 -29.76 0.26 -28.12
C LEU A 559 -29.82 -0.91 -29.15
N THR A 560 -28.82 -0.96 -30.04
CA THR A 560 -28.67 -1.84 -31.22
C THR A 560 -28.27 -3.29 -30.88
N THR A 561 -28.28 -4.17 -31.90
CA THR A 561 -28.13 -5.64 -31.80
C THR A 561 -26.83 -6.13 -31.15
N GLU A 562 -25.69 -5.47 -31.36
CA GLU A 562 -24.39 -5.85 -30.75
C GLU A 562 -24.36 -5.62 -29.23
N GLN A 563 -25.01 -4.57 -28.73
CA GLN A 563 -25.11 -4.30 -27.29
C GLN A 563 -26.13 -5.22 -26.59
N ARG A 564 -27.01 -5.88 -27.36
CA ARG A 564 -27.89 -6.95 -26.86
C ARG A 564 -27.13 -8.23 -26.57
N GLU A 565 -26.12 -8.58 -27.37
CA GLU A 565 -25.32 -9.80 -27.20
C GLU A 565 -24.47 -9.79 -25.92
N PHE A 566 -23.89 -8.63 -25.55
CA PHE A 566 -23.12 -8.49 -24.31
C PHE A 566 -23.98 -8.68 -23.05
N SER A 567 -25.23 -8.19 -23.09
CA SER A 567 -26.21 -8.38 -22.00
C SER A 567 -26.76 -9.82 -21.95
N GLN A 568 -26.89 -10.47 -23.11
CA GLN A 568 -27.41 -11.83 -23.23
C GLN A 568 -26.45 -12.84 -22.57
N ARG A 569 -25.14 -12.62 -22.69
CA ARG A 569 -24.09 -13.37 -21.96
C ARG A 569 -24.12 -13.18 -20.44
N MET A 570 -24.60 -12.04 -19.92
CA MET A 570 -24.80 -11.84 -18.48
C MET A 570 -26.02 -12.62 -17.95
N LEU A 571 -27.11 -12.67 -18.73
CA LEU A 571 -28.37 -13.34 -18.37
C LEU A 571 -28.30 -14.88 -18.55
N GLU A 572 -27.34 -15.40 -19.32
CA GLU A 572 -27.08 -16.84 -19.53
C GLU A 572 -26.73 -17.61 -18.23
N ARG A 573 -26.38 -16.90 -17.14
CA ARG A 573 -26.14 -17.49 -15.81
C ARG A 573 -27.42 -17.70 -14.98
N MET A 574 -28.56 -17.19 -15.43
CA MET A 574 -29.86 -17.26 -14.74
C MET A 574 -30.83 -18.17 -15.50
N SER A 575 -31.81 -18.78 -14.81
CA SER A 575 -32.78 -19.64 -15.50
C SER A 575 -33.68 -18.81 -16.44
N ALA A 576 -34.11 -19.41 -17.55
CA ALA A 576 -34.92 -18.75 -18.58
C ALA A 576 -36.31 -18.26 -18.12
N GLU A 577 -36.74 -18.67 -16.92
CA GLU A 577 -37.95 -18.18 -16.27
C GLU A 577 -37.69 -16.84 -15.56
N HIS A 578 -36.58 -16.72 -14.83
CA HIS A 578 -36.18 -15.49 -14.13
C HIS A 578 -35.83 -14.35 -15.09
N VAL A 579 -35.23 -14.66 -16.25
CA VAL A 579 -34.93 -13.64 -17.27
C VAL A 579 -36.23 -13.02 -17.83
N ARG A 580 -37.27 -13.84 -18.02
CA ARG A 580 -38.58 -13.37 -18.50
C ARG A 580 -39.29 -12.49 -17.48
N GLU A 581 -39.25 -12.83 -16.20
CA GLU A 581 -39.83 -12.00 -15.13
C GLU A 581 -39.16 -10.63 -15.01
N ILE A 582 -37.83 -10.58 -15.12
CA ILE A 582 -37.05 -9.33 -15.09
C ILE A 582 -37.40 -8.45 -16.30
N ASP A 583 -37.49 -9.03 -17.50
CA ASP A 583 -37.84 -8.31 -18.72
C ASP A 583 -39.27 -7.74 -18.65
N GLU A 584 -40.24 -8.55 -18.22
CA GLU A 584 -41.64 -8.12 -18.10
C GLU A 584 -41.83 -7.01 -17.07
N GLN A 585 -41.10 -7.03 -15.96
CA GLN A 585 -41.19 -6.01 -14.92
C GLN A 585 -40.48 -4.72 -15.34
N ALA A 586 -39.29 -4.81 -15.94
CA ALA A 586 -38.57 -3.64 -16.48
C ALA A 586 -39.37 -2.91 -17.59
N GLU A 587 -40.14 -3.64 -18.40
CA GLU A 587 -41.07 -3.05 -19.37
C GLU A 587 -42.24 -2.29 -18.74
N ARG A 588 -42.76 -2.77 -17.59
CA ARG A 588 -43.81 -2.06 -16.83
C ARG A 588 -43.26 -0.78 -16.23
N ASP A 589 -42.11 -0.86 -15.56
CA ASP A 589 -41.48 0.27 -14.88
C ASP A 589 -41.03 1.37 -15.88
N ALA A 590 -40.65 0.98 -17.10
CA ALA A 590 -40.37 1.92 -18.18
C ALA A 590 -41.63 2.71 -18.63
N ARG A 591 -42.83 2.12 -18.53
CA ARG A 591 -44.10 2.75 -18.94
C ARG A 591 -44.66 3.72 -17.88
N ASP A 592 -44.58 3.39 -16.60
CA ASP A 592 -45.25 4.15 -15.52
C ASP A 592 -44.58 5.52 -15.20
N SER A 593 -43.26 5.65 -15.42
CA SER A 593 -42.51 6.88 -15.08
C SER A 593 -42.80 8.12 -15.96
N VAL A 594 -43.42 7.93 -17.14
CA VAL A 594 -43.78 9.02 -18.08
C VAL A 594 -44.86 9.93 -17.47
N GLU A 595 -45.67 9.40 -16.55
CA GLU A 595 -46.76 10.13 -15.91
C GLU A 595 -46.27 11.04 -14.75
N VAL A 596 -45.21 10.62 -14.04
CA VAL A 596 -44.64 11.33 -12.87
C VAL A 596 -43.86 12.60 -13.26
N ARG A 597 -43.28 12.65 -14.46
CA ARG A 597 -42.52 13.81 -14.96
C ARG A 597 -43.36 15.08 -15.16
N ARG A 598 -44.68 14.96 -15.28
CA ARG A 598 -45.57 16.13 -15.44
C ARG A 598 -45.89 16.83 -14.11
N GLU A 599 -45.77 16.14 -12.98
CA GLU A 599 -46.22 16.64 -11.68
C GLU A 599 -45.14 17.44 -10.92
N LYS A 600 -43.85 17.07 -11.06
CA LYS A 600 -42.75 17.63 -10.23
C LYS A 600 -42.15 18.96 -10.72
N ALA A 601 -42.51 19.47 -11.90
CA ALA A 601 -42.00 20.73 -12.44
C ALA A 601 -42.59 22.01 -11.78
N ARG A 602 -43.43 21.88 -10.74
CA ARG A 602 -44.22 23.00 -10.17
C ARG A 602 -43.70 23.61 -8.84
N VAL A 603 -42.61 23.13 -8.25
CA VAL A 603 -42.25 23.46 -6.83
C VAL A 603 -40.97 24.33 -6.70
N ARG A 604 -40.74 25.33 -7.56
CA ARG A 604 -39.43 26.02 -7.63
C ARG A 604 -39.36 27.50 -7.19
N ASP A 605 -40.35 28.03 -6.46
CA ASP A 605 -40.35 29.45 -6.04
C ASP A 605 -40.54 29.66 -4.52
N ALA A 606 -39.52 30.14 -3.80
CA ALA A 606 -39.65 30.86 -2.51
C ALA A 606 -38.40 31.74 -2.19
N PRO A 607 -38.52 32.96 -1.60
CA PRO A 607 -37.43 33.95 -1.48
C PRO A 607 -36.82 34.17 -0.07
N GLN A 608 -35.59 34.71 0.00
CA GLN A 608 -34.83 35.05 1.23
C GLN A 608 -34.72 36.57 1.48
N LEU A 609 -34.55 36.98 2.76
CA LEU A 609 -34.53 38.37 3.29
C LEU A 609 -33.11 38.81 3.71
N ALA A 610 -32.81 40.11 3.56
CA ALA A 610 -31.51 40.76 3.82
C ALA A 610 -31.58 41.85 4.92
N ASP A 611 -30.47 42.16 5.61
CA ASP A 611 -30.09 43.52 6.07
C ASP A 611 -28.62 43.61 6.59
N ARG A 612 -27.87 44.67 6.23
CA ARG A 612 -26.59 45.10 6.86
C ARG A 612 -26.35 46.60 6.62
N SER A 613 -25.82 47.33 7.62
CA SER A 613 -25.30 48.69 7.43
C SER A 613 -24.13 49.09 8.37
N ILE A 614 -23.26 49.96 7.82
CA ILE A 614 -22.27 50.93 8.38
C ILE A 614 -20.77 50.53 8.45
N VAL A 615 -19.90 51.23 7.68
CA VAL A 615 -18.45 51.47 7.95
C VAL A 615 -17.99 52.85 7.37
N PRO A 616 -16.96 53.57 7.93
CA PRO A 616 -16.54 54.93 7.56
C PRO A 616 -15.26 55.06 6.68
N THR A 617 -15.08 56.26 6.11
CA THR A 617 -14.19 56.68 4.99
C THR A 617 -12.68 56.83 5.29
N LEU A 618 -11.80 56.26 4.43
CA LEU A 618 -10.33 56.53 4.33
C LEU A 618 -9.88 56.47 2.85
N GLN A 619 -8.89 57.29 2.42
CA GLN A 619 -8.50 57.50 1.00
C GLN A 619 -7.50 56.46 0.40
N PRO A 620 -7.46 56.26 -0.94
CA PRO A 620 -6.66 55.22 -1.60
C PRO A 620 -5.21 55.65 -1.92
N PRO A 621 -4.27 54.70 -2.14
CA PRO A 621 -2.85 54.98 -2.33
C PRO A 621 -2.52 55.62 -3.70
N THR A 622 -1.61 56.60 -3.71
CA THR A 622 -1.15 57.32 -4.92
C THR A 622 -0.02 56.57 -5.64
N GLY A 623 -0.13 56.39 -6.97
CA GLY A 623 0.97 55.88 -7.82
C GLY A 623 0.60 54.75 -8.80
N GLU A 624 -0.65 54.31 -8.84
CA GLU A 624 -1.10 53.19 -9.69
C GLU A 624 -1.45 53.66 -11.12
N SER A 625 -1.09 52.88 -12.14
CA SER A 625 -1.53 53.10 -13.53
C SER A 625 -2.55 52.04 -13.93
N SER A 626 -3.68 52.44 -14.52
CA SER A 626 -4.78 51.52 -14.85
C SER A 626 -5.35 51.74 -16.25
N TRP A 627 -5.79 50.68 -16.91
CA TRP A 627 -6.54 50.74 -18.17
C TRP A 627 -7.59 49.64 -18.25
N GLU A 628 -8.66 49.88 -18.99
CA GLU A 628 -9.69 48.87 -19.23
C GLU A 628 -9.31 48.01 -20.43
N THR A 629 -9.29 46.68 -20.23
CA THR A 629 -8.93 45.70 -21.26
C THR A 629 -10.15 45.15 -21.99
N PHE A 630 -11.34 45.20 -21.37
CA PHE A 630 -12.58 44.69 -21.94
C PHE A 630 -13.81 45.49 -21.45
N ARG A 631 -14.76 45.74 -22.37
CA ARG A 631 -16.09 46.32 -22.09
C ARG A 631 -17.17 45.49 -22.77
N GLY A 632 -17.84 44.64 -22.01
CA GLY A 632 -19.06 43.92 -22.40
C GLY A 632 -20.33 44.60 -21.89
N PRO A 633 -21.52 44.08 -22.26
CA PRO A 633 -22.82 44.64 -21.87
C PRO A 633 -23.10 44.53 -20.37
N ALA A 634 -22.71 43.40 -19.74
CA ALA A 634 -22.92 43.12 -18.31
C ALA A 634 -21.61 43.11 -17.49
N PHE A 635 -20.45 43.20 -18.15
CA PHE A 635 -19.15 42.85 -17.57
C PHE A 635 -18.02 43.76 -18.08
N ARG A 636 -17.13 44.22 -17.19
CA ARG A 636 -15.95 45.03 -17.52
C ARG A 636 -14.71 44.54 -16.78
N VAL A 637 -13.55 44.72 -17.41
CA VAL A 637 -12.25 44.31 -16.87
C VAL A 637 -11.30 45.51 -16.89
N ARG A 638 -10.71 45.81 -15.73
CA ARG A 638 -9.66 46.83 -15.59
C ARG A 638 -8.41 46.21 -15.01
N VAL A 639 -7.26 46.52 -15.61
CA VAL A 639 -5.95 46.07 -15.15
C VAL A 639 -5.23 47.24 -14.51
N HIS A 640 -4.69 47.01 -13.33
CA HIS A 640 -3.93 47.95 -12.53
C HIS A 640 -2.49 47.48 -12.40
N MET A 641 -1.53 48.39 -12.57
CA MET A 641 -0.10 48.08 -12.45
C MET A 641 0.57 48.85 -11.34
N ARG A 642 1.37 48.11 -10.56
CA ARG A 642 2.25 48.62 -9.51
C ARG A 642 3.43 47.65 -9.30
N ASP A 643 4.66 48.15 -9.29
CA ASP A 643 5.88 47.40 -8.94
C ASP A 643 6.09 46.07 -9.72
N GLU A 644 5.90 46.08 -11.04
CA GLU A 644 6.00 44.91 -11.95
C GLU A 644 4.97 43.77 -11.72
N CYS A 645 4.02 43.97 -10.80
CA CYS A 645 2.83 43.13 -10.63
C CYS A 645 1.61 43.81 -11.23
N TYR A 646 0.64 43.00 -11.69
CA TYR A 646 -0.66 43.49 -12.12
C TYR A 646 -1.79 42.91 -11.28
N ALA A 647 -2.75 43.77 -10.93
CA ALA A 647 -4.04 43.39 -10.38
C ALA A 647 -5.11 43.49 -11.47
N ILE A 648 -6.04 42.54 -11.49
CA ILE A 648 -7.19 42.55 -12.39
C ILE A 648 -8.44 42.74 -11.55
N ASP A 649 -9.20 43.78 -11.88
CA ASP A 649 -10.48 44.09 -11.26
C ASP A 649 -11.59 43.79 -12.27
N TYR A 650 -12.42 42.80 -11.94
CA TYR A 650 -13.62 42.40 -12.67
C TYR A 650 -14.84 43.06 -12.01
N PHE A 651 -15.68 43.76 -12.78
CA PHE A 651 -16.84 44.47 -12.23
C PHE A 651 -17.99 44.56 -13.24
N GLY A 652 -19.23 44.50 -12.76
CA GLY A 652 -20.42 44.38 -13.62
C GLY A 652 -21.66 43.90 -12.86
N ASP A 653 -22.68 43.44 -13.60
CA ASP A 653 -23.88 42.80 -13.05
C ASP A 653 -23.64 41.28 -12.93
N PHE A 654 -23.38 40.82 -11.71
CA PHE A 654 -23.06 39.41 -11.42
C PHE A 654 -24.29 38.49 -11.46
N GLN A 655 -25.50 39.05 -11.54
CA GLN A 655 -26.73 38.26 -11.64
C GLN A 655 -27.20 38.04 -13.09
N ALA A 656 -26.53 38.65 -14.08
CA ALA A 656 -26.81 38.40 -15.47
C ALA A 656 -26.27 37.03 -15.90
N GLU A 657 -27.10 36.17 -16.52
CA GLU A 657 -26.65 34.87 -17.06
C GLU A 657 -25.45 34.98 -18.01
N SER A 658 -25.35 36.10 -18.75
CA SER A 658 -24.23 36.39 -19.66
C SER A 658 -22.89 36.65 -18.94
N PHE A 659 -22.90 36.93 -17.63
CA PHE A 659 -21.70 37.23 -16.86
C PHE A 659 -20.74 36.03 -16.81
N ILE A 660 -21.25 34.83 -16.56
CA ILE A 660 -20.42 33.60 -16.45
C ILE A 660 -19.82 33.25 -17.81
N GLU A 661 -20.57 33.40 -18.90
CA GLU A 661 -20.07 33.15 -20.26
C GLU A 661 -19.00 34.16 -20.69
N ASP A 662 -19.22 35.44 -20.41
CA ASP A 662 -18.25 36.52 -20.70
C ASP A 662 -16.98 36.38 -19.83
N PHE A 663 -17.13 35.99 -18.56
CA PHE A 663 -16.03 35.70 -17.63
C PHE A 663 -15.22 34.49 -18.11
N ARG A 664 -15.88 33.38 -18.44
CA ARG A 664 -15.25 32.14 -18.96
C ARG A 664 -14.45 32.36 -20.24
N SER A 665 -14.98 33.17 -21.15
CA SER A 665 -14.34 33.44 -22.45
C SER A 665 -13.10 34.35 -22.32
N ASN A 666 -13.06 35.22 -21.29
CA ASN A 666 -11.95 36.15 -21.06
C ASN A 666 -10.94 35.69 -20.00
N TRP A 667 -11.33 34.81 -19.07
CA TRP A 667 -10.48 34.21 -18.04
C TRP A 667 -9.17 33.64 -18.63
N LEU A 668 -9.31 32.80 -19.65
CA LEU A 668 -8.20 32.17 -20.38
C LEU A 668 -7.39 33.16 -21.23
N LEU A 669 -7.99 34.28 -21.64
CA LEU A 669 -7.31 35.31 -22.44
C LEU A 669 -6.39 36.19 -21.58
N THR A 670 -6.76 36.45 -20.32
CA THR A 670 -5.93 37.25 -19.40
C THR A 670 -4.71 36.50 -18.85
N GLU A 671 -4.77 35.16 -18.72
CA GLU A 671 -3.57 34.36 -18.41
C GLU A 671 -2.68 34.12 -19.64
N ARG A 672 -3.24 34.13 -20.85
CA ARG A 672 -2.50 33.85 -22.09
C ARG A 672 -1.91 35.07 -22.79
N ASP A 673 -2.42 36.29 -22.59
CA ASP A 673 -1.86 37.49 -23.25
C ASP A 673 -2.06 38.82 -22.50
N PRO A 674 -1.16 39.21 -21.57
CA PRO A 674 -0.94 40.60 -21.27
C PRO A 674 0.06 41.13 -22.32
N ARG A 675 -0.45 41.69 -23.41
CA ARG A 675 0.30 42.25 -24.56
C ARG A 675 1.75 42.62 -24.21
N ARG A 676 2.71 41.95 -24.87
CA ARG A 676 4.15 42.29 -24.87
C ARG A 676 4.35 43.80 -25.07
N ARG A 677 4.61 44.55 -24.00
CA ARG A 677 5.32 45.83 -24.07
C ARG A 677 6.74 45.63 -23.54
N GLY A 678 7.72 45.64 -24.44
CA GLY A 678 9.14 45.71 -24.09
C GLY A 678 9.84 44.41 -23.71
N GLY A 679 9.23 43.23 -23.91
CA GLY A 679 9.93 41.94 -23.75
C GLY A 679 10.14 41.46 -22.31
N ARG A 680 9.45 42.02 -21.31
CA ARG A 680 9.39 41.48 -19.95
C ARG A 680 8.10 40.67 -19.74
N ALA A 681 8.21 39.53 -19.07
CA ALA A 681 7.08 38.69 -18.66
C ALA A 681 6.56 39.17 -17.30
N PHE A 682 5.27 39.47 -17.18
CA PHE A 682 4.64 39.95 -15.95
C PHE A 682 3.92 38.80 -15.24
N MET A 683 3.94 38.78 -13.89
CA MET A 683 3.29 37.72 -13.10
C MET A 683 1.97 38.20 -12.48
N PRO A 684 0.89 37.40 -12.55
CA PRO A 684 -0.31 37.64 -11.74
C PRO A 684 -0.01 37.45 -10.25
N LYS A 685 -0.71 38.17 -9.36
CA LYS A 685 -0.74 37.84 -7.94
C LYS A 685 -1.38 36.44 -7.77
N ALA A 686 -0.64 35.49 -7.21
CA ALA A 686 -1.00 34.07 -7.11
C ALA A 686 -1.85 33.76 -5.86
N ARG A 687 -2.99 34.43 -5.71
CA ARG A 687 -3.91 34.23 -4.57
C ARG A 687 -5.35 34.07 -5.05
N PRO A 688 -6.21 33.36 -4.29
CA PRO A 688 -7.64 33.31 -4.57
C PRO A 688 -8.23 34.74 -4.62
N PHE A 689 -9.24 34.94 -5.47
CA PHE A 689 -9.85 36.26 -5.65
C PHE A 689 -10.44 36.79 -4.34
N CYS A 690 -10.16 38.04 -4.05
CA CYS A 690 -10.84 38.84 -3.03
C CYS A 690 -12.00 39.60 -3.65
N VAL A 691 -12.97 39.94 -2.81
CA VAL A 691 -14.25 40.49 -3.25
C VAL A 691 -14.51 41.77 -2.49
N SER A 692 -15.12 42.73 -3.15
CA SER A 692 -15.52 43.95 -2.46
C SER A 692 -16.75 44.49 -3.16
N VAL A 693 -17.81 44.78 -2.41
CA VAL A 693 -18.91 45.58 -2.91
C VAL A 693 -18.58 47.02 -2.60
N CYS A 694 -18.56 47.88 -3.62
CA CYS A 694 -18.31 49.28 -3.38
C CYS A 694 -19.38 49.85 -2.44
N GLU A 695 -19.00 50.27 -1.22
CA GLU A 695 -19.96 50.76 -0.22
C GLU A 695 -20.79 51.96 -0.75
N MET A 696 -20.20 52.78 -1.64
CA MET A 696 -20.83 53.97 -2.20
C MET A 696 -21.78 53.71 -3.38
N CYS A 697 -21.38 52.91 -4.37
CA CYS A 697 -22.16 52.70 -5.59
C CYS A 697 -22.71 51.27 -5.73
N GLN A 698 -22.52 50.45 -4.68
CA GLN A 698 -22.97 49.07 -4.60
C GLN A 698 -22.51 48.21 -5.78
N THR A 699 -21.45 48.62 -6.48
CA THR A 699 -20.88 47.82 -7.57
C THR A 699 -20.08 46.67 -6.96
N PRO A 700 -20.50 45.41 -7.16
CA PRO A 700 -19.70 44.25 -6.81
C PRO A 700 -18.42 44.19 -7.66
N MET A 701 -17.35 43.69 -7.04
CA MET A 701 -16.04 43.56 -7.68
C MET A 701 -15.35 42.27 -7.27
N VAL A 702 -14.69 41.63 -8.23
CA VAL A 702 -13.82 40.47 -8.02
C VAL A 702 -12.40 40.89 -8.41
N THR A 703 -11.43 40.66 -7.54
CA THR A 703 -10.06 41.13 -7.72
C THR A 703 -9.03 40.12 -7.20
N ASN A 704 -7.87 40.01 -7.83
CA ASN A 704 -6.75 39.20 -7.32
C ASN A 704 -5.82 39.99 -6.37
N ARG A 705 -6.31 41.09 -5.79
CA ARG A 705 -5.63 41.87 -4.75
C ARG A 705 -5.61 41.14 -3.40
N ASP A 706 -4.70 41.54 -2.52
CA ASP A 706 -4.59 40.93 -1.18
C ASP A 706 -5.77 41.36 -0.30
N VAL A 707 -6.25 40.49 0.61
CA VAL A 707 -7.30 40.84 1.58
C VAL A 707 -6.84 42.02 2.45
N GLY A 708 -7.69 43.04 2.59
CA GLY A 708 -7.40 44.26 3.35
C GLY A 708 -6.64 45.35 2.59
N GLU A 709 -6.28 45.13 1.33
CA GLU A 709 -5.66 46.10 0.42
C GLU A 709 -6.66 47.19 0.00
N PHE A 710 -6.23 48.46 0.02
CA PHE A 710 -7.05 49.60 -0.39
C PHE A 710 -6.90 49.90 -1.87
N PHE A 711 -8.01 50.16 -2.55
CA PHE A 711 -8.05 50.50 -3.97
C PHE A 711 -9.20 51.48 -4.28
N ALA A 712 -9.24 52.06 -5.47
CA ALA A 712 -10.33 52.95 -5.89
C ALA A 712 -11.38 52.18 -6.70
N CYS A 713 -12.67 52.30 -6.34
CA CYS A 713 -13.76 51.69 -7.07
C CYS A 713 -13.69 52.07 -8.56
N PRO A 714 -13.73 51.11 -9.50
CA PRO A 714 -13.58 51.39 -10.92
C PRO A 714 -14.80 52.10 -11.51
N THR A 715 -15.95 52.05 -10.83
CA THR A 715 -17.21 52.71 -11.23
C THR A 715 -17.33 54.12 -10.68
N CYS A 716 -17.10 54.34 -9.38
CA CYS A 716 -17.32 55.65 -8.74
C CYS A 716 -16.07 56.30 -8.14
N ALA A 717 -14.91 55.66 -8.24
CA ALA A 717 -13.62 56.08 -7.67
C ALA A 717 -13.59 56.22 -6.14
N ALA A 718 -14.65 55.82 -5.43
CA ALA A 718 -14.64 55.78 -3.96
C ALA A 718 -13.57 54.80 -3.46
N PRO A 719 -12.82 55.13 -2.40
CA PRO A 719 -11.88 54.20 -1.81
C PRO A 719 -12.61 52.99 -1.25
N GLN A 720 -12.10 51.81 -1.57
CA GLN A 720 -12.60 50.52 -1.13
C GLN A 720 -11.45 49.75 -0.48
N ARG A 721 -11.81 48.81 0.38
CA ARG A 721 -10.90 47.85 0.98
C ARG A 721 -11.34 46.47 0.53
N THR A 722 -10.41 45.63 0.08
CA THR A 722 -10.72 44.23 -0.19
C THR A 722 -11.14 43.55 1.11
N SER A 723 -12.32 42.92 1.12
CA SER A 723 -12.85 42.13 2.21
C SER A 723 -13.07 40.69 1.73
N ILE A 724 -13.33 39.79 2.67
CA ILE A 724 -14.00 38.53 2.37
C ILE A 724 -15.42 38.77 2.89
N ASP A 725 -16.31 39.29 2.04
CA ASP A 725 -17.70 39.51 2.45
C ASP A 725 -18.50 38.21 2.28
N ASP A 726 -18.86 37.60 3.41
CA ASP A 726 -19.75 36.44 3.52
C ASP A 726 -21.20 36.84 3.24
N ASN A 727 -21.55 37.01 1.97
CA ASN A 727 -22.94 37.20 1.54
C ASN A 727 -23.42 35.93 0.82
N ASP A 728 -24.54 35.34 1.27
CA ASP A 728 -25.02 34.02 0.83
C ASP A 728 -25.28 33.94 -0.69
N GLY A 729 -25.75 35.03 -1.31
CA GLY A 729 -25.94 35.09 -2.76
C GLY A 729 -24.63 35.09 -3.57
N PHE A 730 -23.50 35.34 -2.91
CA PHE A 730 -22.18 35.48 -3.52
C PHE A 730 -21.32 34.22 -3.36
N LEU A 731 -21.42 33.50 -2.23
CA LEU A 731 -20.94 32.13 -2.14
C LEU A 731 -21.55 31.29 -3.27
N ALA A 732 -22.85 31.42 -3.53
CA ALA A 732 -23.50 30.77 -4.66
C ALA A 732 -22.96 31.20 -6.04
N CYS A 733 -22.47 32.43 -6.19
CA CYS A 733 -21.89 32.93 -7.44
C CYS A 733 -20.44 32.42 -7.64
N ILE A 734 -19.61 32.43 -6.59
CA ILE A 734 -18.26 31.85 -6.62
C ILE A 734 -18.34 30.33 -6.74
N GLU A 735 -19.19 29.66 -5.98
CA GLU A 735 -19.49 28.24 -6.14
C GLU A 735 -20.04 27.97 -7.55
N GLY A 736 -20.85 28.89 -8.10
CA GLY A 736 -21.32 28.81 -9.49
C GLY A 736 -20.19 28.94 -10.53
N ILE A 737 -19.24 29.84 -10.33
CA ILE A 737 -18.05 30.02 -11.18
C ILE A 737 -17.07 28.86 -11.02
N GLU A 738 -16.77 28.45 -9.78
CA GLU A 738 -15.92 27.31 -9.43
C GLU A 738 -16.53 26.00 -9.95
N SER A 739 -17.85 25.81 -9.84
CA SER A 739 -18.59 24.68 -10.41
C SER A 739 -18.62 24.71 -11.95
N SER A 740 -18.85 25.88 -12.56
CA SER A 740 -18.90 26.01 -14.03
C SER A 740 -17.53 25.88 -14.70
N LEU A 741 -16.46 26.28 -14.02
CA LEU A 741 -15.07 26.17 -14.47
C LEU A 741 -14.36 24.92 -13.95
N ASN A 742 -15.04 24.13 -13.10
CA ASN A 742 -14.51 22.94 -12.43
C ASN A 742 -13.21 23.23 -11.63
N LEU A 743 -13.15 24.39 -10.98
CA LEU A 743 -12.02 24.80 -10.14
C LEU A 743 -12.17 24.17 -8.75
N ILE A 744 -11.14 23.44 -8.30
CA ILE A 744 -11.14 22.76 -7.00
C ILE A 744 -10.10 23.44 -6.13
N ARG A 745 -10.47 23.89 -4.93
CA ARG A 745 -9.48 24.35 -3.94
C ARG A 745 -8.87 23.14 -3.24
N VAL A 746 -7.55 23.14 -3.12
CA VAL A 746 -6.76 22.10 -2.50
C VAL A 746 -5.72 22.74 -1.58
N THR A 747 -5.47 22.11 -0.43
CA THR A 747 -4.34 22.44 0.43
C THR A 747 -3.10 21.72 -0.11
N SER A 748 -1.93 22.37 -0.08
CA SER A 748 -0.71 21.66 -0.46
C SER A 748 -0.27 20.66 0.60
N ARG A 749 -0.57 20.87 1.89
CA ARG A 749 -0.13 20.01 3.01
C ARG A 749 -0.22 18.50 2.72
N GLY A 750 0.90 17.81 2.87
CA GLY A 750 1.01 16.36 2.64
C GLY A 750 1.19 15.96 1.17
N GLN A 751 1.08 16.86 0.21
CA GLN A 751 1.37 16.57 -1.19
C GLN A 751 2.88 16.51 -1.45
N LEU A 752 3.30 15.53 -2.25
CA LEU A 752 4.65 15.42 -2.77
C LEU A 752 4.81 16.38 -3.95
N GLN A 753 5.63 17.42 -3.77
CA GLN A 753 5.90 18.44 -4.77
C GLN A 753 7.18 18.09 -5.52
N PHE A 754 7.14 18.14 -6.86
CA PHE A 754 8.29 17.98 -7.72
C PHE A 754 8.55 19.22 -8.54
N ILE A 755 9.83 19.54 -8.74
CA ILE A 755 10.27 20.56 -9.69
C ILE A 755 11.48 20.05 -10.47
N VAL A 756 11.34 20.03 -11.80
CA VAL A 756 12.43 19.76 -12.73
C VAL A 756 13.03 21.08 -13.16
N MET A 757 14.34 21.21 -13.04
CA MET A 757 15.06 22.44 -13.37
C MET A 757 16.15 22.16 -14.37
N GLN A 758 16.23 23.00 -15.40
CA GLN A 758 17.34 22.98 -16.34
C GLN A 758 17.94 24.38 -16.51
N PRO A 759 19.18 24.58 -16.04
CA PRO A 759 19.91 25.82 -16.26
C PRO A 759 20.08 26.15 -17.75
N LEU A 760 19.98 27.43 -18.09
CA LEU A 760 20.30 27.93 -19.45
C LEU A 760 21.74 28.45 -19.58
N LYS A 761 22.50 28.46 -18.49
CA LYS A 761 23.92 28.84 -18.42
C LYS A 761 24.69 27.78 -17.64
N SER A 762 25.97 27.63 -17.95
CA SER A 762 26.84 26.69 -17.25
C SER A 762 27.35 27.24 -15.91
N GLY A 763 27.63 26.36 -14.96
CA GLY A 763 28.32 26.69 -13.70
C GLY A 763 27.43 27.28 -12.60
N VAL A 764 26.11 27.11 -12.69
CA VAL A 764 25.14 27.58 -11.68
C VAL A 764 24.61 26.46 -10.79
N ALA A 765 25.14 25.25 -10.92
CA ALA A 765 24.70 24.06 -10.19
C ALA A 765 24.80 24.24 -8.66
N ASP A 766 25.89 24.82 -8.15
CA ASP A 766 26.08 25.00 -6.71
C ASP A 766 25.14 26.07 -6.13
N ASP A 767 24.86 27.14 -6.91
CA ASP A 767 23.86 28.14 -6.54
C ASP A 767 22.44 27.55 -6.53
N LEU A 768 22.12 26.69 -7.49
CA LEU A 768 20.86 25.97 -7.56
C LEU A 768 20.69 25.06 -6.34
N ARG A 769 21.70 24.22 -6.00
CA ARG A 769 21.63 23.37 -4.79
C ARG A 769 21.46 24.17 -3.52
N ARG A 770 22.17 25.31 -3.40
CA ARG A 770 22.09 26.20 -2.24
C ARG A 770 20.70 26.79 -2.06
N VAL A 771 20.08 27.30 -3.13
CA VAL A 771 18.73 27.88 -3.07
C VAL A 771 17.68 26.80 -2.79
N CYS A 772 17.72 25.66 -3.49
CA CYS A 772 16.76 24.58 -3.28
C CYS A 772 16.82 24.00 -1.86
N SER A 773 18.04 23.75 -1.34
CA SER A 773 18.21 23.21 0.03
C SER A 773 17.73 24.21 1.08
N ARG A 774 17.91 25.51 0.86
CA ARG A 774 17.42 26.57 1.78
C ARG A 774 15.90 26.58 1.89
N GLU A 775 15.20 26.33 0.78
CA GLU A 775 13.73 26.24 0.75
C GLU A 775 13.21 24.83 1.14
N GLY A 776 14.10 23.91 1.49
CA GLY A 776 13.79 22.57 1.99
C GLY A 776 13.46 21.53 0.91
N PHE A 777 13.93 21.73 -0.32
CA PHE A 777 13.80 20.75 -1.40
C PHE A 777 15.04 19.84 -1.47
N GLU A 778 14.84 18.56 -1.69
CA GLU A 778 15.89 17.54 -1.82
C GLU A 778 16.09 17.12 -3.29
N GLU A 779 17.35 16.94 -3.70
CA GLU A 779 17.70 16.51 -5.06
C GLU A 779 17.50 15.00 -5.20
N LEU A 780 16.72 14.58 -6.20
CA LEU A 780 16.50 13.17 -6.50
C LEU A 780 17.64 12.62 -7.37
N PRO A 781 18.16 11.41 -7.05
CA PRO A 781 19.09 10.70 -7.91
C PRO A 781 18.52 10.50 -9.33
N LEU A 782 19.35 10.61 -10.36
CA LEU A 782 18.92 10.47 -11.76
C LEU A 782 18.41 9.07 -12.12
N ASP A 783 18.80 8.07 -11.34
CA ASP A 783 18.31 6.70 -11.41
C ASP A 783 17.00 6.48 -10.63
N HIS A 784 16.50 7.47 -9.90
CA HIS A 784 15.17 7.42 -9.28
C HIS A 784 14.07 7.34 -10.34
N ALA A 785 13.07 6.46 -10.16
CA ALA A 785 11.99 6.25 -11.13
C ALA A 785 11.22 7.55 -11.45
N ALA A 786 10.94 8.35 -10.42
CA ALA A 786 10.29 9.66 -10.57
C ALA A 786 11.15 10.66 -11.37
N ALA A 787 12.47 10.69 -11.11
CA ALA A 787 13.37 11.59 -11.83
C ALA A 787 13.46 11.20 -13.31
N ARG A 788 13.56 9.90 -13.60
CA ARG A 788 13.56 9.36 -14.98
C ARG A 788 12.27 9.70 -15.72
N TYR A 789 11.11 9.49 -15.09
CA TYR A 789 9.81 9.83 -15.67
C TYR A 789 9.71 11.32 -15.98
N LEU A 790 10.01 12.18 -15.00
CA LEU A 790 9.82 13.63 -15.12
C LEU A 790 10.78 14.26 -16.13
N ILE A 791 12.04 13.84 -16.17
CA ILE A 791 13.01 14.29 -17.18
C ILE A 791 12.58 13.85 -18.58
N HIS A 792 12.17 12.58 -18.73
CA HIS A 792 11.74 12.04 -20.03
C HIS A 792 10.52 12.81 -20.57
N THR A 793 9.49 12.99 -19.74
CA THR A 793 8.28 13.74 -20.12
C THR A 793 8.60 15.21 -20.41
N GLY A 794 9.46 15.84 -19.60
CA GLY A 794 9.89 17.23 -19.81
C GLY A 794 10.69 17.45 -21.10
N LEU A 795 11.47 16.46 -21.54
CA LEU A 795 12.15 16.48 -22.83
C LEU A 795 11.17 16.25 -23.99
N GLN A 796 10.20 15.34 -23.84
CA GLN A 796 9.20 15.04 -24.88
C GLN A 796 8.29 16.24 -25.19
N VAL A 797 7.85 16.97 -24.17
CA VAL A 797 7.04 18.19 -24.35
C VAL A 797 7.89 19.45 -24.55
N GLY A 798 9.22 19.28 -24.64
CA GLY A 798 10.23 20.34 -24.82
C GLY A 798 10.20 21.47 -23.79
N ALA A 799 9.72 21.15 -22.58
CA ALA A 799 9.89 22.00 -21.40
C ALA A 799 11.36 22.10 -20.99
N LEU A 800 12.19 21.12 -21.36
CA LEU A 800 13.63 21.05 -21.08
C LEU A 800 14.43 21.14 -22.40
N ALA A 801 15.30 22.15 -22.54
CA ALA A 801 16.13 22.40 -23.74
C ALA A 801 17.39 23.26 -23.44
N GLY A 802 18.05 23.03 -22.29
CA GLY A 802 19.25 23.76 -21.85
C GLY A 802 20.57 22.99 -22.04
N PRO A 803 21.74 23.67 -21.97
CA PRO A 803 23.05 23.04 -22.17
C PRO A 803 23.51 22.17 -20.99
N GLU A 804 22.94 22.37 -19.79
CA GLU A 804 23.23 21.55 -18.62
C GLU A 804 22.21 20.42 -18.43
N ARG A 805 22.61 19.37 -17.70
CA ARG A 805 21.71 18.27 -17.37
C ARG A 805 20.58 18.77 -16.47
N PRO A 806 19.32 18.36 -16.72
CA PRO A 806 18.22 18.68 -15.83
C PRO A 806 18.41 17.99 -14.48
N SER A 807 18.01 18.68 -13.41
CA SER A 807 17.94 18.16 -12.04
C SER A 807 16.48 18.09 -11.61
N VAL A 808 16.16 17.13 -10.75
CA VAL A 808 14.79 16.94 -10.22
C VAL A 808 14.86 17.07 -8.73
N TRP A 809 13.96 17.87 -8.17
CA TRP A 809 13.89 18.15 -6.75
C TRP A 809 12.51 17.84 -6.22
N SER A 810 12.45 17.34 -4.99
CA SER A 810 11.20 17.01 -4.32
C SER A 810 11.10 17.56 -2.91
N LYS A 811 9.88 17.83 -2.46
CA LYS A 811 9.55 18.22 -1.08
C LYS A 811 8.14 17.78 -0.74
N ILE A 812 7.90 17.31 0.49
CA ILE A 812 6.54 17.17 1.01
C ILE A 812 6.08 18.55 1.48
N ALA A 813 4.94 18.99 0.95
CA ALA A 813 4.35 20.27 1.28
C ALA A 813 3.96 20.36 2.77
N GLU A 814 4.26 21.49 3.38
CA GLU A 814 4.01 21.75 4.81
C GLU A 814 2.96 22.86 5.01
N SER A 815 2.66 23.66 3.97
CA SER A 815 1.74 24.79 4.05
C SER A 815 0.28 24.34 4.05
N GLU A 816 -0.52 25.01 4.88
CA GLU A 816 -1.98 24.92 4.91
C GLU A 816 -2.66 25.91 3.97
N GLU A 817 -1.89 26.68 3.18
CA GLU A 817 -2.46 27.64 2.23
C GLU A 817 -3.21 26.94 1.08
N GLU A 818 -4.45 27.38 0.83
CA GLU A 818 -5.29 26.91 -0.27
C GLU A 818 -4.82 27.45 -1.62
N HIS A 819 -4.82 26.59 -2.63
CA HIS A 819 -4.61 26.93 -4.04
C HIS A 819 -5.57 26.13 -4.93
N TYR A 820 -5.71 26.51 -6.21
CA TYR A 820 -6.55 25.75 -7.13
C TYR A 820 -5.80 24.53 -7.69
N ALA A 821 -6.48 23.39 -7.76
CA ALA A 821 -5.93 22.16 -8.32
C ALA A 821 -5.43 22.40 -9.76
N GLY A 822 -4.21 21.93 -10.04
CA GLY A 822 -3.54 22.17 -11.32
C GLY A 822 -2.77 23.50 -11.42
N THR A 823 -2.74 24.31 -10.36
CA THR A 823 -1.88 25.50 -10.26
C THR A 823 -0.62 25.23 -9.41
N THR A 824 0.36 26.13 -9.48
CA THR A 824 1.59 26.03 -8.69
C THR A 824 1.30 26.29 -7.20
N SER A 825 1.77 25.41 -6.32
CA SER A 825 1.63 25.61 -4.87
C SER A 825 2.36 26.88 -4.38
N PRO A 826 1.95 27.47 -3.26
CA PRO A 826 2.61 28.64 -2.69
C PRO A 826 4.11 28.42 -2.41
N GLU A 827 4.50 27.23 -1.92
CA GLU A 827 5.91 26.91 -1.67
C GLU A 827 6.72 26.82 -2.96
N LEU A 828 6.20 26.17 -4.01
CA LEU A 828 6.85 26.14 -5.33
C LEU A 828 6.95 27.53 -5.94
N ALA A 829 5.93 28.37 -5.77
CA ALA A 829 5.94 29.75 -6.26
C ALA A 829 7.03 30.59 -5.55
N ASN A 830 7.23 30.39 -4.25
CA ASN A 830 8.31 31.03 -3.48
C ASN A 830 9.69 30.55 -3.94
N LEU A 831 9.88 29.24 -4.13
CA LEU A 831 11.12 28.67 -4.65
C LEU A 831 11.45 29.24 -6.05
N ILE A 832 10.48 29.26 -6.97
CA ILE A 832 10.66 29.82 -8.32
C ILE A 832 11.06 31.30 -8.25
N ARG A 833 10.51 32.06 -7.30
CA ARG A 833 10.87 33.48 -7.09
C ARG A 833 12.33 33.62 -6.63
N ALA A 834 12.75 32.82 -5.64
CA ALA A 834 14.13 32.81 -5.15
C ALA A 834 15.13 32.43 -6.25
N LEU A 835 14.82 31.37 -7.01
CA LEU A 835 15.63 30.89 -8.13
C LEU A 835 15.80 31.95 -9.23
N ARG A 836 14.74 32.68 -9.57
CA ARG A 836 14.80 33.78 -10.54
C ARG A 836 15.61 34.98 -10.03
N ALA A 837 15.61 35.23 -8.72
CA ALA A 837 16.37 36.32 -8.13
C ALA A 837 17.88 36.00 -8.04
N GLU A 838 18.24 34.75 -7.69
CA GLU A 838 19.60 34.41 -7.29
C GLU A 838 20.40 33.62 -8.34
N VAL A 839 19.75 32.92 -9.27
CA VAL A 839 20.43 31.93 -10.15
C VAL A 839 20.28 32.22 -11.65
N SER A 840 19.19 32.92 -12.05
CA SER A 840 18.75 33.24 -13.43
C SER A 840 19.76 33.14 -14.61
N PRO A 841 19.39 32.56 -15.79
CA PRO A 841 18.08 32.04 -16.20
C PRO A 841 18.01 30.49 -16.28
N MET A 842 16.81 29.93 -16.08
CA MET A 842 16.56 28.48 -16.10
C MET A 842 15.14 28.15 -16.60
N ARG A 843 14.93 26.93 -17.08
CA ARG A 843 13.60 26.37 -17.34
C ARG A 843 13.13 25.52 -16.16
N THR A 844 11.84 25.58 -15.85
CA THR A 844 11.23 24.85 -14.74
C THR A 844 9.95 24.14 -15.18
N GLN A 845 9.76 22.92 -14.72
CA GLN A 845 8.49 22.19 -14.82
C GLN A 845 8.12 21.70 -13.42
N THR A 846 6.89 21.97 -12.98
CA THR A 846 6.41 21.57 -11.67
C THR A 846 5.35 20.48 -11.79
N LEU A 847 5.32 19.57 -10.83
CA LEU A 847 4.27 18.57 -10.68
C LEU A 847 3.92 18.41 -9.21
N LEU A 848 2.62 18.29 -8.91
CA LEU A 848 2.11 18.03 -7.57
C LEU A 848 1.48 16.64 -7.58
N VAL A 849 1.82 15.82 -6.59
CA VAL A 849 1.30 14.45 -6.42
C VAL A 849 0.77 14.32 -5.02
N ASP A 850 -0.50 13.94 -4.88
CA ASP A 850 -1.05 13.57 -3.57
C ASP A 850 -0.43 12.23 -3.13
N THR A 851 0.08 12.15 -1.88
CA THR A 851 0.68 10.91 -1.35
C THR A 851 -0.32 9.79 -1.14
N SER A 852 -1.62 10.11 -1.13
CA SER A 852 -2.70 9.13 -1.07
C SER A 852 -3.26 8.73 -2.43
N ASP A 853 -2.82 9.40 -3.52
CA ASP A 853 -3.20 9.02 -4.88
C ASP A 853 -2.51 7.69 -5.25
N GLU A 854 -3.34 6.68 -5.55
CA GLU A 854 -2.91 5.36 -6.01
C GLU A 854 -2.99 5.21 -7.53
N SER A 855 -3.14 6.31 -8.27
CA SER A 855 -3.05 6.29 -9.73
C SER A 855 -1.69 5.75 -10.18
N PHE A 856 -1.67 5.15 -11.37
CA PHE A 856 -0.46 4.63 -12.02
C PHE A 856 0.72 5.61 -11.93
N LEU A 857 0.46 6.89 -12.22
CA LEU A 857 1.48 7.93 -12.24
C LEU A 857 1.93 8.31 -10.82
N ALA A 858 0.98 8.45 -9.89
CA ALA A 858 1.28 8.80 -8.51
C ALA A 858 2.11 7.71 -7.81
N MET A 859 1.75 6.44 -7.97
CA MET A 859 2.51 5.33 -7.38
C MET A 859 3.94 5.25 -7.91
N ILE A 860 4.17 5.51 -9.20
CA ILE A 860 5.53 5.56 -9.78
C ILE A 860 6.34 6.73 -9.19
N LEU A 861 5.71 7.90 -9.07
CA LEU A 861 6.35 9.09 -8.52
C LEU A 861 6.63 8.96 -7.01
N GLN A 862 5.80 8.21 -6.28
CA GLN A 862 5.97 7.86 -4.86
C GLN A 862 6.97 6.71 -4.63
N GLY A 863 7.51 6.08 -5.67
CA GLY A 863 8.43 4.93 -5.54
C GLY A 863 7.74 3.58 -5.27
N ARG A 864 6.40 3.52 -5.33
CA ARG A 864 5.57 2.31 -5.15
C ARG A 864 5.37 1.52 -6.45
N GLY A 865 6.30 1.63 -7.41
CA GLY A 865 6.18 0.95 -8.71
C GLY A 865 6.08 -0.58 -8.64
N ALA A 866 6.72 -1.21 -7.65
CA ALA A 866 6.64 -2.66 -7.45
C ALA A 866 5.24 -3.13 -7.02
N GLU A 867 4.57 -2.38 -6.15
CA GLU A 867 3.20 -2.66 -5.73
C GLU A 867 2.21 -2.54 -6.90
N MET A 868 2.44 -1.56 -7.78
CA MET A 868 1.65 -1.42 -9.01
C MET A 868 1.85 -2.61 -9.96
N LEU A 869 3.05 -3.20 -10.03
CA LEU A 869 3.27 -4.42 -10.81
C LEU A 869 2.47 -5.59 -10.28
N ASP A 870 2.44 -5.82 -8.97
CA ASP A 870 1.67 -6.92 -8.37
C ASP A 870 0.16 -6.80 -8.69
N ARG A 871 -0.37 -5.57 -8.69
CA ARG A 871 -1.76 -5.28 -9.08
C ARG A 871 -2.02 -5.60 -10.55
N ILE A 872 -1.15 -5.14 -11.44
CA ILE A 872 -1.28 -5.38 -12.87
C ILE A 872 -1.06 -6.87 -13.21
N ASP A 873 -0.17 -7.57 -12.50
CA ASP A 873 0.08 -8.99 -12.68
C ASP A 873 -1.16 -9.81 -12.29
N THR A 874 -1.82 -9.44 -11.21
CA THR A 874 -3.11 -10.04 -10.82
C THR A 874 -4.19 -9.82 -11.88
N GLU A 875 -4.23 -8.65 -12.51
CA GLU A 875 -5.14 -8.34 -13.61
C GLU A 875 -4.84 -9.22 -14.85
N LEU A 876 -3.57 -9.33 -15.22
CA LEU A 876 -3.11 -10.12 -16.38
C LEU A 876 -3.24 -11.63 -16.19
N VAL A 877 -3.33 -12.15 -14.95
CA VAL A 877 -3.66 -13.57 -14.69
C VAL A 877 -5.05 -13.91 -15.25
N THR A 878 -6.00 -12.98 -15.16
CA THR A 878 -7.38 -13.19 -15.63
C THR A 878 -7.56 -12.92 -17.12
N ASN A 879 -6.77 -11.99 -17.68
CA ASN A 879 -6.76 -11.66 -19.10
C ASN A 879 -5.32 -11.36 -19.57
N PRO A 880 -4.57 -12.38 -20.01
CA PRO A 880 -3.16 -12.23 -20.38
C PRO A 880 -2.92 -11.30 -21.58
N ASP A 881 -3.93 -11.12 -22.43
CA ASP A 881 -3.85 -10.33 -23.66
C ASP A 881 -4.43 -8.91 -23.48
N HIS A 882 -4.70 -8.48 -22.24
CA HIS A 882 -5.28 -7.17 -21.97
C HIS A 882 -4.30 -6.04 -22.35
N ALA A 883 -4.55 -5.40 -23.50
CA ALA A 883 -3.67 -4.37 -24.08
C ALA A 883 -3.36 -3.20 -23.13
N GLU A 884 -4.36 -2.71 -22.38
CA GLU A 884 -4.17 -1.59 -21.46
C GLU A 884 -3.32 -1.98 -20.24
N ALA A 885 -3.54 -3.17 -19.68
CA ALA A 885 -2.73 -3.71 -18.59
C ALA A 885 -1.29 -4.00 -19.02
N LEU A 886 -1.08 -4.58 -20.21
CA LEU A 886 0.25 -4.78 -20.81
C LEU A 886 0.97 -3.44 -21.04
N SER A 887 0.24 -2.41 -21.47
CA SER A 887 0.77 -1.05 -21.63
C SER A 887 1.24 -0.46 -20.31
N ARG A 888 0.40 -0.51 -19.27
CA ARG A 888 0.75 -0.05 -17.92
C ARG A 888 1.95 -0.83 -17.37
N LYS A 889 1.94 -2.17 -17.46
CA LYS A 889 3.04 -3.03 -16.98
C LYS A 889 4.37 -2.70 -17.65
N ALA A 890 4.38 -2.58 -18.98
CA ALA A 890 5.57 -2.24 -19.73
C ALA A 890 6.15 -0.87 -19.34
N LEU A 891 5.29 0.13 -19.11
CA LEU A 891 5.72 1.46 -18.65
C LEU A 891 6.29 1.41 -17.23
N VAL A 892 5.66 0.69 -16.29
CA VAL A 892 6.23 0.52 -14.93
C VAL A 892 7.60 -0.15 -15.00
N LEU A 893 7.73 -1.26 -15.72
CA LEU A 893 8.99 -2.00 -15.85
C LEU A 893 10.09 -1.13 -16.48
N LEU A 894 9.75 -0.32 -17.48
CA LEU A 894 10.67 0.66 -18.08
C LEU A 894 11.18 1.67 -17.03
N HIS A 895 10.28 2.24 -16.22
CA HIS A 895 10.65 3.21 -15.18
C HIS A 895 11.39 2.59 -13.98
N LEU A 896 11.24 1.29 -13.75
CA LEU A 896 12.02 0.52 -12.77
C LEU A 896 13.36 0.01 -13.32
N ASN A 897 13.73 0.33 -14.57
CA ASN A 897 14.92 -0.20 -15.26
C ASN A 897 14.92 -1.72 -15.53
N ARG A 898 13.75 -2.38 -15.49
CA ARG A 898 13.59 -3.82 -15.78
C ARG A 898 13.35 -4.03 -17.28
N LEU A 899 14.35 -3.64 -18.09
CA LEU A 899 14.21 -3.49 -19.54
C LEU A 899 13.90 -4.80 -20.28
N ASP A 900 14.44 -5.93 -19.82
CA ASP A 900 14.20 -7.24 -20.45
C ASP A 900 12.77 -7.72 -20.24
N GLU A 901 12.22 -7.51 -19.04
CA GLU A 901 10.84 -7.83 -18.72
C GLU A 901 9.86 -6.87 -19.41
N ALA A 902 10.20 -5.59 -19.49
CA ALA A 902 9.45 -4.61 -20.28
C ALA A 902 9.39 -5.04 -21.75
N ALA A 903 10.51 -5.51 -22.31
CA ALA A 903 10.58 -5.99 -23.69
C ALA A 903 9.70 -7.22 -23.90
N ALA A 904 9.73 -8.20 -22.98
CA ALA A 904 8.85 -9.38 -23.04
C ALA A 904 7.37 -9.00 -22.99
N CYS A 905 7.01 -8.06 -22.10
CA CYS A 905 5.64 -7.55 -21.96
C CYS A 905 5.14 -6.85 -23.24
N VAL A 906 5.95 -5.98 -23.82
CA VAL A 906 5.59 -5.28 -25.06
C VAL A 906 5.57 -6.24 -26.25
N GLN A 907 6.42 -7.26 -26.28
CA GLN A 907 6.41 -8.26 -27.34
C GLN A 907 5.09 -9.06 -27.38
N VAL A 908 4.50 -9.37 -26.23
CA VAL A 908 3.15 -9.97 -26.17
C VAL A 908 2.12 -8.99 -26.74
N TRP A 909 2.17 -7.72 -26.33
CA TRP A 909 1.25 -6.69 -26.82
C TRP A 909 1.36 -6.47 -28.34
N THR A 910 2.56 -6.33 -28.89
CA THR A 910 2.78 -6.11 -30.33
C THR A 910 2.54 -7.36 -31.18
N SER A 911 2.57 -8.56 -30.58
CA SER A 911 2.15 -9.79 -31.27
C SER A 911 0.64 -9.86 -31.44
N ASN A 912 -0.11 -9.39 -30.44
CA ASN A 912 -1.58 -9.36 -30.47
C ASN A 912 -2.10 -8.17 -31.29
N GLU A 913 -1.45 -7.02 -31.22
CA GLU A 913 -1.83 -5.79 -31.92
C GLU A 913 -0.67 -5.22 -32.79
N PRO A 914 -0.33 -5.87 -33.91
CA PRO A 914 0.86 -5.55 -34.70
C PRO A 914 0.82 -4.18 -35.40
N THR A 915 -0.34 -3.54 -35.47
CA THR A 915 -0.55 -2.21 -36.04
C THR A 915 -0.72 -1.10 -34.99
N ASN A 916 -0.67 -1.42 -33.69
CA ASN A 916 -0.81 -0.42 -32.64
C ASN A 916 0.46 0.43 -32.54
N VAL A 917 0.36 1.71 -32.94
CA VAL A 917 1.47 2.65 -32.99
C VAL A 917 2.06 2.93 -31.61
N ASN A 918 1.25 2.90 -30.54
CA ASN A 918 1.72 3.13 -29.17
C ASN A 918 2.54 1.94 -28.65
N ALA A 919 2.12 0.72 -28.96
CA ALA A 919 2.85 -0.50 -28.62
C ALA A 919 4.22 -0.56 -29.35
N LEU A 920 4.23 -0.23 -30.64
CA LEU A 920 5.46 -0.15 -31.43
C LEU A 920 6.38 1.00 -30.98
N PHE A 921 5.82 2.12 -30.56
CA PHE A 921 6.60 3.22 -29.97
C PHE A 921 7.30 2.78 -28.68
N LEU A 922 6.59 2.09 -27.78
CA LEU A 922 7.17 1.61 -26.54
C LEU A 922 8.24 0.53 -26.79
N GLU A 923 8.01 -0.36 -27.76
CA GLU A 923 8.99 -1.37 -28.20
C GLU A 923 10.28 -0.71 -28.73
N ALA A 924 10.15 0.31 -29.59
CA ALA A 924 11.29 1.05 -30.12
C ALA A 924 12.07 1.79 -29.02
N ASN A 925 11.38 2.38 -28.04
CA ASN A 925 12.01 3.06 -26.91
C ASN A 925 12.77 2.08 -26.00
N ILE A 926 12.15 0.94 -25.65
CA ILE A 926 12.81 -0.10 -24.84
C ILE A 926 14.04 -0.64 -25.56
N ALA A 927 13.96 -0.91 -26.87
CA ALA A 927 15.09 -1.36 -27.68
C ALA A 927 16.23 -0.34 -27.70
N PHE A 928 15.89 0.95 -27.85
CA PHE A 928 16.86 2.04 -27.81
C PHE A 928 17.57 2.15 -26.45
N GLN A 929 16.84 1.98 -25.35
CA GLN A 929 17.41 2.00 -23.99
C GLN A 929 18.27 0.78 -23.69
N ARG A 930 17.92 -0.41 -24.21
CA ARG A 930 18.74 -1.64 -24.17
C ARG A 930 20.00 -1.57 -25.04
N GLN A 931 20.21 -0.46 -25.74
CA GLN A 931 21.26 -0.26 -26.73
C GLN A 931 21.16 -1.13 -27.99
N ASP A 932 20.01 -1.76 -28.24
CA ASP A 932 19.75 -2.47 -29.50
C ASP A 932 19.24 -1.51 -30.57
N MET A 933 20.18 -0.72 -31.12
CA MET A 933 19.88 0.28 -32.14
C MET A 933 19.28 -0.34 -33.41
N ARG A 934 19.64 -1.60 -33.75
CA ARG A 934 19.16 -2.25 -34.98
C ARG A 934 17.69 -2.61 -34.84
N HIS A 935 17.29 -3.17 -33.70
CA HIS A 935 15.88 -3.47 -33.42
C HIS A 935 15.05 -2.19 -33.32
N ALA A 936 15.56 -1.17 -32.62
CA ALA A 936 14.89 0.13 -32.52
C ALA A 936 14.59 0.76 -33.90
N LEU A 937 15.55 0.71 -34.83
CA LEU A 937 15.34 1.19 -36.21
C LEU A 937 14.29 0.38 -36.97
N ALA A 938 14.31 -0.95 -36.87
CA ALA A 938 13.38 -1.83 -37.56
C ALA A 938 11.93 -1.60 -37.08
N VAL A 939 11.74 -1.41 -35.78
CA VAL A 939 10.44 -1.10 -35.19
C VAL A 939 9.98 0.30 -35.58
N CYS A 940 10.87 1.31 -35.53
CA CYS A 940 10.53 2.67 -35.98
C CYS A 940 10.12 2.71 -37.46
N ASP A 941 10.80 1.96 -38.35
CA ASP A 941 10.45 1.88 -39.77
C ASP A 941 9.05 1.26 -39.99
N ARG A 942 8.70 0.23 -39.22
CA ARG A 942 7.35 -0.35 -39.23
C ARG A 942 6.30 0.64 -38.72
N ALA A 943 6.56 1.30 -37.59
CA ALA A 943 5.62 2.21 -36.96
C ALA A 943 5.37 3.48 -37.78
N LEU A 944 6.42 4.07 -38.38
CA LEU A 944 6.33 5.27 -39.21
C LEU A 944 5.70 5.02 -40.58
N LYS A 945 5.58 3.76 -41.03
CA LYS A 945 4.73 3.41 -42.19
C LYS A 945 3.25 3.48 -41.85
N ILE A 946 2.88 3.26 -40.59
CA ILE A 946 1.50 3.31 -40.09
C ILE A 946 1.12 4.75 -39.73
N ASP A 947 1.98 5.43 -38.97
CA ASP A 947 1.82 6.85 -38.62
C ASP A 947 3.08 7.66 -39.03
N PRO A 948 3.11 8.19 -40.27
CA PRO A 948 4.23 8.98 -40.76
C PRO A 948 4.40 10.35 -40.10
N THR A 949 3.42 10.77 -39.28
CA THR A 949 3.36 12.08 -38.61
C THR A 949 3.81 12.03 -37.16
N ASN A 950 4.16 10.85 -36.65
CA ASN A 950 4.62 10.67 -35.28
C ASN A 950 6.01 11.28 -35.04
N SER A 951 6.06 12.44 -34.40
CA SER A 951 7.31 13.16 -34.12
C SER A 951 8.22 12.39 -33.15
N SER A 952 7.67 11.73 -32.14
CA SER A 952 8.43 10.96 -31.14
C SER A 952 9.18 9.77 -31.74
N LEU A 953 8.53 8.99 -32.61
CA LEU A 953 9.17 7.90 -33.37
C LEU A 953 10.25 8.42 -34.33
N THR A 954 10.02 9.59 -34.93
CA THR A 954 10.98 10.27 -35.81
C THR A 954 12.24 10.68 -35.05
N CYS A 955 12.12 11.11 -33.78
CA CYS A 955 13.25 11.40 -32.89
C CYS A 955 14.02 10.13 -32.49
N ILE A 956 13.33 9.05 -32.11
CA ILE A 956 13.99 7.76 -31.78
C ILE A 956 14.77 7.23 -32.99
N MET A 957 14.19 7.33 -34.19
CA MET A 957 14.85 7.00 -35.46
C MET A 957 16.14 7.81 -35.66
N ALA A 958 16.07 9.14 -35.46
CA ALA A 958 17.24 10.01 -35.60
C ALA A 958 18.34 9.71 -34.57
N TRP A 959 17.99 9.49 -33.30
CA TRP A 959 18.93 9.12 -32.24
C TRP A 959 19.59 7.76 -32.49
N ALA A 960 18.82 6.76 -32.93
CA ALA A 960 19.35 5.43 -33.20
C ALA A 960 20.33 5.45 -34.38
N LEU A 961 20.02 6.20 -35.46
CA LEU A 961 20.95 6.41 -36.59
C LEU A 961 22.22 7.13 -36.15
N GLN A 962 22.11 8.13 -35.29
CA GLN A 962 23.25 8.87 -34.76
C GLN A 962 24.18 7.98 -33.91
N ARG A 963 23.63 7.14 -33.02
CA ARG A 963 24.41 6.17 -32.23
C ARG A 963 25.11 5.12 -33.09
N LEU A 964 24.56 4.80 -34.25
CA LEU A 964 25.19 3.93 -35.25
C LEU A 964 26.20 4.64 -36.17
N GLY A 965 26.44 5.95 -35.97
CA GLY A 965 27.37 6.74 -36.79
C GLY A 965 26.83 7.13 -38.18
N ARG A 966 25.53 6.94 -38.45
CA ARG A 966 24.87 7.29 -39.73
C ARG A 966 24.40 8.74 -39.73
N THR A 967 25.35 9.65 -39.59
CA THR A 967 25.11 11.07 -39.27
C THR A 967 24.32 11.84 -40.34
N GLU A 968 24.51 11.53 -41.63
CA GLU A 968 23.78 12.19 -42.72
C GLU A 968 22.29 11.81 -42.73
N GLU A 969 22.00 10.53 -42.51
CA GLU A 969 20.61 10.04 -42.43
C GLU A 969 19.93 10.56 -41.17
N ALA A 970 20.64 10.56 -40.02
CA ALA A 970 20.15 11.15 -38.78
C ALA A 970 19.77 12.62 -38.99
N ARG A 971 20.55 13.40 -39.74
CA ARG A 971 20.27 14.82 -40.04
C ARG A 971 18.98 15.00 -40.85
N SER A 972 18.71 14.12 -41.81
CA SER A 972 17.46 14.12 -42.57
C SER A 972 16.26 13.85 -41.67
N TRP A 973 16.38 12.86 -40.78
CA TRP A 973 15.34 12.52 -39.81
C TRP A 973 15.14 13.61 -38.75
N TRP A 974 16.20 14.32 -38.33
CA TRP A 974 16.10 15.50 -37.47
C TRP A 974 15.32 16.64 -38.13
N SER A 975 15.59 16.92 -39.41
CA SER A 975 14.86 17.92 -40.18
C SER A 975 13.37 17.55 -40.31
N ARG A 976 13.07 16.26 -40.48
CA ARG A 976 11.69 15.75 -40.49
C ARG A 976 11.01 15.81 -39.12
N ALA A 977 11.71 15.53 -38.04
CA ALA A 977 11.17 15.69 -36.70
C ALA A 977 10.79 17.16 -36.45
N GLN A 978 11.67 18.08 -36.85
CA GLN A 978 11.46 19.52 -36.74
C GLN A 978 10.23 20.01 -37.52
N SER A 979 9.99 19.51 -38.74
CA SER A 979 8.83 19.93 -39.55
C SER A 979 7.49 19.41 -38.99
N LEU A 980 7.50 18.33 -38.22
CA LEU A 980 6.34 17.76 -37.52
C LEU A 980 6.11 18.38 -36.13
N GLY A 981 6.85 19.43 -35.77
CA GLY A 981 6.80 20.04 -34.44
C GLY A 981 7.52 19.22 -33.36
N GLY A 982 8.30 18.21 -33.73
CA GLY A 982 9.25 17.54 -32.85
C GLY A 982 10.37 18.50 -32.46
N MET A 983 10.54 18.71 -31.16
CA MET A 983 11.54 19.65 -30.66
C MET A 983 12.95 19.08 -30.81
N LEU A 984 13.83 19.88 -31.44
CA LEU A 984 15.27 19.66 -31.49
C LEU A 984 15.83 19.80 -30.07
N GLY A 985 16.55 18.78 -29.61
CA GLY A 985 17.50 18.89 -28.50
C GLY A 985 18.79 19.56 -28.94
#